data_AF-A0A4Q4XII7-F1
#
_entry.id   AF-A0A4Q4XII7-F1
#
_cell.length_a   1.000
_cell.length_b   1.000
_cell.length_c   1.000
_cell.angle_alpha   90.00
_cell.angle_beta   90.00
_cell.angle_gamma   90.00
#
_symmetry.space_group_name_H-M   'P 1'
#
loop_
_entity.id
_entity.type
_entity.pdbx_description
1 polymer ?
#
loop_
_entity_poly.entity_id
_entity_poly.type
_entity_poly.pdbx_seq_one_letter_code
_entity_poly.pdbx_strand_id
1 'polypeptide(L)'
;MTTAMGLPATSTPLPRHHRWKVLGAGVAANASFSAAFSGIPTTAVFIRSAYHLGNAELGVALGALGLGIAISELPWGLLTDRWGDRTVLLAGLGLTALALFVMACCVVPLHGNVPPLAWLVGGMLSVGLLGGSVNGSSGRAVMGWFREGERGLAMSIRQTAVPLGGGIGALVLPTIAAHAGFAAVYGVLAAACALTAVLTWLWVHDAPDTVNAVAQAAPPGGTGPLRDPTLLRMALAIGLLCVPQGAVVAFATVFLRDFAHANVLTLSLTMAAVQGGAAVMRVWSGRWTDRHGNRRAYLLACARLSVALFVGLAGVAWMTSALSIDLSVMRVALVAAVVAGGICVSAWHGVGYTELATLAGAQRAGTALGLGNTGAFAALGLTSLCLPQVLAWSSWPVVWLVAAGSALIAWRVLPAWPAEQRNETRGATMAGLNAIEHVVVLMLENRSFDNLFGTLYSKSAEFDGLSGEETNPDGGGQPIRVWTTPAPPNVMTLPNPDPGELFTDINQQLFGQQMPLGQTPTMQGFTTNYAKNGGDPRDIMHFFTADQVPALSTLARNYAVCDAWFASAPCQTWPNRFFVHTGTAHGYPNNSPVHFPYLMPTLFNALDGVVPDDWAVYYHDFAQSLTLTRLWLHLDHFHLFDDFLDDASSGKLPSYSFIEPRYFADLDWPNDMHPPHDIGYGDALVAQVYNALRNSPQWHQTLLVITFDEHGGCFDHVPPPAVVPPSPPQPGQLFAFDRLGVRVPAVVVSPWIPKGTIFRSTAAQPYDHTAIIKTLRMRYNIQTPLTARDASAPDLGHVLELSVPDDNREPVVARTMAANPAGLQAARNAPLNDFQWAMHESAAMLAPLGTGISIDDHVRNLSTDQQPPVPAAQNAQQAAQHIKDVLAIGDEPFLHAVFRSAVHGIAARRYTPEQCEAWAPTDYDVAQWHERIRRIQPFVAEPDAQPVAYAELQANG
;
A
#
# COMPACT_ATOMS: atom_id res chain seq x y z
N MET A 1 -21.16 -12.07 -50.74
CA MET A 1 -21.20 -10.60 -50.93
C MET A 1 -22.00 -10.04 -49.77
N THR A 2 -21.48 -9.27 -48.81
CA THR A 2 -20.33 -8.36 -48.78
C THR A 2 -19.76 -8.35 -47.36
N THR A 3 -18.46 -8.61 -47.30
CA THR A 3 -17.53 -8.35 -46.21
C THR A 3 -17.48 -6.84 -45.89
N ALA A 4 -17.58 -6.48 -44.62
CA ALA A 4 -17.14 -5.18 -44.12
C ALA A 4 -16.04 -5.43 -43.08
N MET A 5 -14.80 -5.20 -43.51
CA MET A 5 -13.61 -5.11 -42.67
C MET A 5 -13.79 -3.94 -41.67
N GLY A 6 -13.91 -4.25 -40.39
CA GLY A 6 -13.60 -3.32 -39.31
C GLY A 6 -12.18 -3.61 -38.82
N LEU A 7 -11.23 -2.77 -39.19
CA LEU A 7 -9.88 -2.78 -38.62
C LEU A 7 -9.98 -2.67 -37.09
N PRO A 8 -9.23 -3.45 -36.29
CA PRO A 8 -9.10 -3.16 -34.87
C PRO A 8 -8.35 -1.83 -34.74
N ALA A 9 -8.97 -0.85 -34.09
CA ALA A 9 -8.33 0.41 -33.77
C ALA A 9 -7.12 0.11 -32.88
N THR A 10 -5.92 0.30 -33.42
CA THR A 10 -4.67 0.29 -32.67
C THR A 10 -4.72 1.43 -31.65
N SER A 11 -5.10 1.14 -30.41
CA SER A 11 -4.95 2.10 -29.31
C SER A 11 -3.48 2.14 -28.92
N THR A 12 -2.74 3.10 -29.49
CA THR A 12 -1.40 3.43 -29.06
C THR A 12 -1.41 3.69 -27.54
N PRO A 13 -0.58 3.02 -26.73
CA PRO A 13 -0.54 3.28 -25.29
C PRO A 13 -0.12 4.74 -25.07
N LEU A 14 -1.02 5.52 -24.46
CA LEU A 14 -0.76 6.94 -24.23
C LEU A 14 0.39 7.08 -23.21
N PRO A 15 1.42 7.89 -23.50
CA PRO A 15 2.63 7.98 -22.69
C PRO A 15 2.35 8.47 -21.25
N ARG A 16 3.22 8.15 -20.28
CA ARG A 16 3.16 8.56 -18.86
C ARG A 16 2.87 10.06 -18.60
N HIS A 17 3.11 10.91 -19.59
CA HIS A 17 2.83 12.36 -19.55
C HIS A 17 1.37 12.73 -19.90
N HIS A 18 0.58 11.81 -20.47
CA HIS A 18 -0.78 12.10 -20.93
C HIS A 18 -1.76 12.39 -19.78
N ARG A 19 -1.61 11.73 -18.63
CA ARG A 19 -2.40 12.02 -17.41
C ARG A 19 -2.34 13.49 -16.97
N TRP A 20 -1.19 14.14 -17.19
CA TRP A 20 -1.01 15.56 -16.90
C TRP A 20 -1.68 16.46 -17.96
N LYS A 21 -1.84 15.99 -19.20
CA LYS A 21 -2.64 16.67 -20.23
C LYS A 21 -4.13 16.60 -19.89
N VAL A 22 -4.62 15.46 -19.41
CA VAL A 22 -6.00 15.31 -18.92
C VAL A 22 -6.25 16.24 -17.74
N LEU A 23 -5.36 16.26 -16.74
CA LEU A 23 -5.46 17.21 -15.62
C LEU A 23 -5.40 18.67 -16.10
N GLY A 24 -4.48 18.99 -17.02
CA GLY A 24 -4.37 20.33 -17.60
C GLY A 24 -5.64 20.77 -18.33
N ALA A 25 -6.27 19.89 -19.12
CA ALA A 25 -7.54 20.13 -19.77
C ALA A 25 -8.67 20.35 -18.75
N GLY A 26 -8.73 19.53 -17.71
CA GLY A 26 -9.70 19.68 -16.62
C GLY A 26 -9.53 20.98 -15.82
N VAL A 27 -8.29 21.38 -15.53
CA VAL A 27 -7.94 22.67 -14.90
C VAL A 27 -8.38 23.83 -15.79
N ALA A 28 -8.06 23.79 -17.09
CA ALA A 28 -8.42 24.84 -18.03
C ALA A 28 -9.94 24.97 -18.19
N ALA A 29 -10.65 23.85 -18.34
CA ALA A 29 -12.11 23.81 -18.40
C ALA A 29 -12.72 24.46 -17.15
N ASN A 30 -12.28 24.04 -15.96
CA ASN A 30 -12.82 24.55 -14.70
C ASN A 30 -12.48 26.04 -14.49
N ALA A 31 -11.27 26.47 -14.87
CA ALA A 31 -10.89 27.87 -14.82
C ALA A 31 -11.72 28.75 -15.78
N SER A 32 -12.01 28.26 -17.00
CA SER A 32 -12.82 29.00 -17.98
C SER A 32 -14.26 29.21 -17.50
N PHE A 33 -14.90 28.17 -16.94
CA PHE A 33 -16.22 28.29 -16.35
C PHE A 33 -16.20 29.17 -15.09
N SER A 34 -15.15 29.05 -14.27
CA SER A 34 -14.98 29.89 -13.08
C SER A 34 -14.80 31.36 -13.40
N ALA A 35 -14.15 31.70 -14.51
CA ALA A 35 -14.08 33.07 -15.01
C ALA A 35 -15.46 33.61 -15.37
N ALA A 36 -16.39 32.78 -15.85
CA ALA A 36 -17.77 33.19 -16.08
C ALA A 36 -18.52 33.40 -14.76
N PHE A 37 -18.61 32.37 -13.90
CA PHE A 37 -19.49 32.47 -12.73
C PHE A 37 -18.97 33.39 -11.61
N SER A 38 -17.65 33.45 -11.40
CA SER A 38 -17.05 34.34 -10.40
C SER A 38 -16.61 35.69 -10.98
N GLY A 39 -16.32 35.75 -12.29
CA GLY A 39 -15.89 36.98 -12.94
C GLY A 39 -17.05 37.88 -13.39
N ILE A 40 -18.16 37.35 -13.92
CA ILE A 40 -19.31 38.18 -14.30
C ILE A 40 -19.82 39.05 -13.13
N PRO A 41 -19.95 38.53 -11.89
CA PRO A 41 -20.33 39.35 -10.73
C PRO A 41 -19.42 40.54 -10.46
N THR A 42 -18.13 40.51 -10.84
CA THR A 42 -17.23 41.65 -10.59
C THR A 42 -17.54 42.84 -11.51
N THR A 43 -18.32 42.59 -12.57
CA THR A 43 -18.84 43.62 -13.48
C THR A 43 -20.19 44.21 -13.03
N ALA A 44 -20.68 43.86 -11.83
CA ALA A 44 -21.99 44.24 -11.30
C ALA A 44 -22.33 45.74 -11.43
N VAL A 45 -21.36 46.63 -11.20
CA VAL A 45 -21.55 48.08 -11.33
C VAL A 45 -21.90 48.47 -12.78
N PHE A 46 -21.22 47.85 -13.75
CA PHE A 46 -21.46 48.06 -15.17
C PHE A 46 -22.75 47.38 -15.64
N ILE A 47 -23.10 46.21 -15.10
CA ILE A 47 -24.40 45.57 -15.39
C ILE A 47 -25.53 46.49 -14.92
N ARG A 48 -25.42 47.04 -13.70
CA ARG A 48 -26.43 47.94 -13.15
C ARG A 48 -26.64 49.18 -14.01
N SER A 49 -25.56 49.81 -14.45
CA SER A 49 -25.65 51.02 -15.28
C SER A 49 -26.11 50.73 -16.70
N ALA A 50 -25.59 49.67 -17.34
CA ALA A 50 -25.87 49.36 -18.74
C ALA A 50 -27.25 48.72 -18.97
N TYR A 51 -27.77 47.97 -17.99
CA TYR A 51 -29.10 47.34 -18.06
C TYR A 51 -30.17 48.11 -17.26
N HIS A 52 -29.83 49.27 -16.69
CA HIS A 52 -30.73 50.12 -15.88
C HIS A 52 -31.42 49.39 -14.72
N LEU A 53 -30.68 48.54 -14.02
CA LEU A 53 -31.22 47.71 -12.95
C LEU A 53 -31.13 48.40 -11.58
N GLY A 54 -32.10 48.16 -10.71
CA GLY A 54 -31.99 48.39 -9.28
C GLY A 54 -31.09 47.35 -8.60
N ASN A 55 -30.69 47.61 -7.34
CA ASN A 55 -29.84 46.67 -6.58
C ASN A 55 -30.51 45.30 -6.36
N ALA A 56 -31.84 45.28 -6.19
CA ALA A 56 -32.60 44.04 -6.05
C ALA A 56 -32.60 43.22 -7.37
N GLU A 57 -32.83 43.87 -8.50
CA GLU A 57 -32.86 43.24 -9.83
C GLU A 57 -31.48 42.72 -10.25
N LEU A 58 -30.42 43.47 -9.93
CA LEU A 58 -29.03 43.03 -10.11
C LEU A 58 -28.72 41.79 -9.26
N GLY A 59 -29.18 41.78 -8.00
CA GLY A 59 -29.04 40.64 -7.11
C GLY A 59 -29.74 39.38 -7.64
N VAL A 60 -30.94 39.54 -8.22
CA VAL A 60 -31.67 38.44 -8.87
C VAL A 60 -30.92 37.92 -10.10
N ALA A 61 -30.41 38.80 -10.96
CA ALA A 61 -29.65 38.41 -12.15
C ALA A 61 -28.35 37.65 -11.82
N LEU A 62 -27.56 38.15 -10.87
CA LEU A 62 -26.32 37.49 -10.45
C LEU A 62 -26.58 36.23 -9.61
N GLY A 63 -27.63 36.23 -8.79
CA GLY A 63 -28.05 35.08 -8.01
C GLY A 63 -28.55 33.91 -8.88
N ALA A 64 -29.19 34.20 -10.02
CA ALA A 64 -29.65 33.19 -10.97
C ALA A 64 -28.50 32.34 -11.53
N LEU A 65 -27.32 32.95 -11.74
CA LEU A 65 -26.11 32.24 -12.17
C LEU A 65 -25.67 31.20 -11.13
N GLY A 66 -25.54 31.60 -9.87
CA GLY A 66 -25.16 30.68 -8.78
C GLY A 66 -26.21 29.61 -8.50
N LEU A 67 -27.50 29.96 -8.60
CA LEU A 67 -28.60 29.01 -8.45
C LEU A 67 -28.61 27.96 -9.55
N GLY A 68 -28.37 28.35 -10.81
CA GLY A 68 -28.24 27.42 -11.92
C GLY A 68 -27.12 26.39 -11.70
N ILE A 69 -26.00 26.81 -11.14
CA ILE A 69 -24.90 25.90 -10.78
C ILE A 69 -25.39 24.90 -9.73
N ALA A 70 -25.87 25.38 -8.58
CA ALA A 70 -26.28 24.51 -7.48
C ALA A 70 -27.31 23.44 -7.90
N ILE A 71 -28.29 23.82 -8.73
CA ILE A 71 -29.35 22.92 -9.22
C ILE A 71 -28.80 21.87 -10.19
N SER A 72 -27.80 22.22 -11.00
CA SER A 72 -27.31 21.36 -12.09
C SER A 72 -26.18 20.41 -11.71
N GLU A 73 -25.43 20.69 -10.65
CA GLU A 73 -24.28 19.87 -10.20
C GLU A 73 -24.61 18.39 -10.02
N LEU A 74 -25.69 18.06 -9.30
CA LEU A 74 -26.08 16.68 -9.07
C LEU A 74 -26.58 15.97 -10.35
N PRO A 75 -27.50 16.55 -11.16
CA PRO A 75 -27.87 16.01 -12.47
C PRO A 75 -26.65 15.75 -13.38
N TRP A 76 -25.71 16.68 -13.44
CA TRP A 76 -24.48 16.49 -14.22
C TRP A 76 -23.57 15.40 -13.66
N GLY A 77 -23.50 15.25 -12.34
CA GLY A 77 -22.80 14.14 -11.69
C GLY A 77 -23.35 12.78 -12.10
N LEU A 78 -24.68 12.64 -12.11
CA LEU A 78 -25.38 11.43 -12.57
C LEU A 78 -25.13 11.16 -14.06
N LEU A 79 -25.18 12.21 -14.90
CA LEU A 79 -24.89 12.09 -16.33
C LEU A 79 -23.43 11.73 -16.59
N THR A 80 -22.50 12.25 -15.79
CA THR A 80 -21.08 11.90 -15.88
C THR A 80 -20.89 10.43 -15.59
N ASP A 81 -21.56 9.91 -14.55
CA ASP A 81 -21.46 8.50 -14.22
C ASP A 81 -22.03 7.58 -15.30
N ARG A 82 -23.02 8.07 -16.05
CA ARG A 82 -23.71 7.31 -17.09
C ARG A 82 -23.08 7.41 -18.49
N TRP A 83 -22.59 8.59 -18.87
CA TRP A 83 -22.17 8.92 -20.25
C TRP A 83 -20.67 9.17 -20.40
N GLY A 84 -19.92 9.10 -19.30
CA GLY A 84 -18.47 9.28 -19.29
C GLY A 84 -18.04 10.75 -19.24
N ASP A 85 -16.78 10.94 -18.85
CA ASP A 85 -16.25 12.27 -18.49
C ASP A 85 -16.13 13.17 -19.72
N ARG A 86 -15.64 12.62 -20.83
CA ARG A 86 -15.41 13.35 -22.08
C ARG A 86 -16.71 13.90 -22.66
N THR A 87 -17.74 13.07 -22.75
CA THR A 87 -19.04 13.44 -23.34
C THR A 87 -19.68 14.58 -22.56
N VAL A 88 -19.68 14.48 -21.23
CA VAL A 88 -20.31 15.48 -20.36
C VAL A 88 -19.51 16.79 -20.31
N LEU A 89 -18.17 16.73 -20.35
CA LEU A 89 -17.34 17.93 -20.46
C LEU A 89 -17.57 18.66 -21.78
N LEU A 90 -17.59 17.94 -22.91
CA LEU A 90 -17.82 18.55 -24.23
C LEU A 90 -19.22 19.14 -24.34
N ALA A 91 -20.24 18.43 -23.86
CA ALA A 91 -21.62 18.91 -23.86
C ALA A 91 -21.75 20.19 -23.02
N GLY A 92 -21.27 20.19 -21.78
CA GLY A 92 -21.40 21.36 -20.91
C GLY A 92 -20.57 22.56 -21.37
N LEU A 93 -19.31 22.37 -21.76
CA LEU A 93 -18.47 23.48 -22.26
C LEU A 93 -19.03 24.05 -23.58
N GLY A 94 -19.46 23.18 -24.50
CA GLY A 94 -20.04 23.59 -25.78
C GLY A 94 -21.37 24.33 -25.60
N LEU A 95 -22.27 23.82 -24.75
CA LEU A 95 -23.55 24.46 -24.46
C LEU A 95 -23.36 25.77 -23.69
N THR A 96 -22.38 25.85 -22.78
CA THR A 96 -22.05 27.08 -22.06
C THR A 96 -21.46 28.13 -23.01
N ALA A 97 -20.57 27.72 -23.92
CA ALA A 97 -20.03 28.61 -24.95
C ALA A 97 -21.15 29.16 -25.85
N LEU A 98 -22.10 28.30 -26.24
CA LEU A 98 -23.27 28.71 -27.02
C LEU A 98 -24.17 29.67 -26.23
N ALA A 99 -24.46 29.38 -24.96
CA ALA A 99 -25.28 30.26 -24.12
C ALA A 99 -24.64 31.65 -23.95
N LEU A 100 -23.33 31.69 -23.68
CA LEU A 100 -22.58 32.95 -23.61
C LEU A 100 -22.53 33.68 -24.95
N PHE A 101 -22.41 32.96 -26.07
CA PHE A 101 -22.48 33.55 -27.41
C PHE A 101 -23.87 34.15 -27.70
N VAL A 102 -24.94 33.43 -27.36
CA VAL A 102 -26.32 33.95 -27.46
C VAL A 102 -26.50 35.17 -26.57
N MET A 103 -25.93 35.18 -25.36
CA MET A 103 -25.94 36.37 -24.53
C MET A 103 -25.19 37.53 -25.17
N ALA A 104 -24.02 37.29 -25.76
CA ALA A 104 -23.23 38.30 -26.48
C ALA A 104 -23.98 38.93 -27.66
N CYS A 105 -24.84 38.16 -28.33
CA CYS A 105 -25.60 38.63 -29.49
C CYS A 105 -26.95 39.25 -29.13
N CYS A 106 -27.66 38.67 -28.15
CA CYS A 106 -29.10 38.92 -27.94
C CYS A 106 -29.45 39.46 -26.55
N VAL A 107 -28.53 39.37 -25.59
CA VAL A 107 -28.77 39.74 -24.18
C VAL A 107 -27.78 40.83 -23.75
N VAL A 108 -27.40 41.72 -24.67
CA VAL A 108 -26.53 42.87 -24.40
C VAL A 108 -27.26 44.17 -24.72
N PRO A 109 -27.00 45.26 -23.98
CA PRO A 109 -27.55 46.56 -24.31
C PRO A 109 -26.89 47.08 -25.59
N LEU A 110 -27.69 47.35 -26.63
CA LEU A 110 -27.26 47.97 -27.88
C LEU A 110 -27.94 49.33 -28.01
N HIS A 111 -27.35 50.28 -28.74
CA HIS A 111 -27.79 51.69 -28.85
C HIS A 111 -29.33 51.85 -28.89
N GLY A 112 -29.93 52.17 -27.73
CA GLY A 112 -31.36 52.44 -27.57
C GLY A 112 -32.27 51.26 -27.19
N ASN A 113 -31.77 50.02 -27.14
CA ASN A 113 -32.54 48.84 -26.73
C ASN A 113 -31.85 48.09 -25.58
N VAL A 114 -32.49 48.06 -24.42
CA VAL A 114 -32.01 47.38 -23.22
C VAL A 114 -32.82 46.09 -23.07
N PRO A 115 -32.18 44.91 -23.06
CA PRO A 115 -32.90 43.65 -23.00
C PRO A 115 -33.68 43.53 -21.67
N PRO A 116 -34.87 42.91 -21.68
CA PRO A 116 -35.65 42.74 -20.46
C PRO A 116 -34.88 41.97 -19.39
N LEU A 117 -35.10 42.30 -18.11
CA LEU A 117 -34.48 41.62 -16.97
C LEU A 117 -34.62 40.09 -17.06
N ALA A 118 -35.77 39.59 -17.51
CA ALA A 118 -36.01 38.16 -17.69
C ALA A 118 -35.02 37.48 -18.64
N TRP A 119 -34.54 38.18 -19.67
CA TRP A 119 -33.57 37.65 -20.63
C TRP A 119 -32.17 37.57 -20.00
N LEU A 120 -31.80 38.60 -19.23
CA LEU A 120 -30.55 38.59 -18.48
C LEU A 120 -30.55 37.48 -17.42
N VAL A 121 -31.63 37.37 -16.64
CA VAL A 121 -31.82 36.32 -15.63
C VAL A 121 -31.81 34.93 -16.28
N GLY A 122 -32.54 34.74 -17.39
CA GLY A 122 -32.57 33.50 -18.14
C GLY A 122 -31.21 33.11 -18.72
N GLY A 123 -30.46 34.09 -19.24
CA GLY A 123 -29.09 33.89 -19.72
C GLY A 123 -28.14 33.48 -18.59
N MET A 124 -28.15 34.20 -17.47
CA MET A 124 -27.34 33.90 -16.28
C MET A 124 -27.67 32.50 -15.73
N LEU A 125 -28.95 32.18 -15.61
CA LEU A 125 -29.41 30.86 -15.18
C LEU A 125 -28.94 29.76 -16.15
N SER A 126 -29.03 30.00 -17.46
CA SER A 126 -28.58 29.05 -18.49
C SER A 126 -27.08 28.80 -18.41
N VAL A 127 -26.26 29.84 -18.28
CA VAL A 127 -24.81 29.70 -18.11
C VAL A 127 -24.49 28.85 -16.86
N GLY A 128 -25.19 29.10 -15.75
CA GLY A 128 -25.02 28.32 -14.51
C GLY A 128 -25.42 26.86 -14.66
N LEU A 129 -26.60 26.60 -15.26
CA LEU A 129 -27.14 25.25 -15.48
C LEU A 129 -26.25 24.41 -16.40
N LEU A 130 -25.67 25.03 -17.43
CA LEU A 130 -24.91 24.31 -18.45
C LEU A 130 -23.45 24.09 -18.04
N GLY A 131 -22.84 25.06 -17.37
CA GLY A 131 -21.41 25.00 -17.05
C GLY A 131 -21.07 24.21 -15.78
N GLY A 132 -22.05 23.94 -14.91
CA GLY A 132 -21.87 23.08 -13.72
C GLY A 132 -21.35 21.68 -14.07
N SER A 133 -21.51 21.21 -15.32
CA SER A 133 -21.01 19.91 -15.76
C SER A 133 -19.52 19.71 -15.51
N VAL A 134 -18.73 20.79 -15.61
CA VAL A 134 -17.26 20.75 -15.53
C VAL A 134 -16.78 20.33 -14.15
N ASN A 135 -17.54 20.67 -13.10
CA ASN A 135 -17.14 20.45 -11.72
C ASN A 135 -17.16 18.96 -11.34
N GLY A 136 -18.19 18.21 -11.72
CA GLY A 136 -18.25 16.76 -11.49
C GLY A 136 -17.37 15.97 -12.46
N SER A 137 -17.48 16.25 -13.75
CA SER A 137 -16.89 15.43 -14.82
C SER A 137 -15.37 15.49 -14.90
N SER A 138 -14.76 16.67 -14.81
CA SER A 138 -13.29 16.74 -14.78
C SER A 138 -12.70 16.29 -13.44
N GLY A 139 -13.50 16.23 -12.37
CA GLY A 139 -13.09 15.66 -11.09
C GLY A 139 -13.06 14.14 -11.13
N ARG A 140 -14.08 13.52 -11.73
CA ARG A 140 -14.09 12.07 -11.99
C ARG A 140 -12.97 11.64 -12.95
N ALA A 141 -12.68 12.43 -13.98
CA ALA A 141 -11.54 12.18 -14.87
C ALA A 141 -10.20 12.11 -14.10
N VAL A 142 -10.00 12.94 -13.06
CA VAL A 142 -8.82 12.84 -12.18
C VAL A 142 -8.78 11.49 -11.46
N MET A 143 -9.91 10.99 -10.99
CA MET A 143 -9.99 9.70 -10.29
C MET A 143 -9.67 8.51 -11.20
N GLY A 144 -10.02 8.60 -12.48
CA GLY A 144 -9.73 7.59 -13.49
C GLY A 144 -8.26 7.60 -13.97
N TRP A 145 -7.59 8.75 -14.00
CA TRP A 145 -6.23 8.87 -14.55
C TRP A 145 -5.10 8.89 -13.50
N PHE A 146 -5.41 9.10 -12.22
CA PHE A 146 -4.43 9.16 -11.12
C PHE A 146 -4.64 8.05 -10.09
N ARG A 147 -3.54 7.48 -9.58
CA ARG A 147 -3.54 6.36 -8.63
C ARG A 147 -3.82 6.81 -7.20
N GLU A 148 -4.20 5.86 -6.35
CA GLU A 148 -4.28 6.08 -4.90
C GLU A 148 -2.89 6.48 -4.37
N GLY A 149 -2.79 7.62 -3.67
CA GLY A 149 -1.52 8.27 -3.31
C GLY A 149 -1.03 9.38 -4.27
N GLU A 150 -1.72 9.63 -5.39
CA GLU A 150 -1.50 10.81 -6.25
C GLU A 150 -2.79 11.63 -6.48
N ARG A 151 -3.95 11.06 -6.12
CA ARG A 151 -5.28 11.66 -6.32
C ARG A 151 -5.48 12.95 -5.53
N GLY A 152 -4.97 13.04 -4.30
CA GLY A 152 -5.08 14.23 -3.46
C GLY A 152 -4.38 15.44 -4.08
N LEU A 153 -3.15 15.26 -4.55
CA LEU A 153 -2.40 16.29 -5.26
C LEU A 153 -3.10 16.71 -6.55
N ALA A 154 -3.48 15.75 -7.39
CA ALA A 154 -4.09 16.02 -8.69
C ALA A 154 -5.44 16.77 -8.53
N MET A 155 -6.29 16.32 -7.61
CA MET A 155 -7.56 16.99 -7.31
C MET A 155 -7.34 18.37 -6.71
N SER A 156 -6.34 18.55 -5.83
CA SER A 156 -5.99 19.87 -5.29
C SER A 156 -5.52 20.86 -6.36
N ILE A 157 -4.73 20.41 -7.34
CA ILE A 157 -4.36 21.23 -8.51
C ILE A 157 -5.63 21.61 -9.28
N ARG A 158 -6.53 20.65 -9.54
CA ARG A 158 -7.81 20.90 -10.23
C ARG A 158 -8.69 21.91 -9.48
N GLN A 159 -8.80 21.78 -8.15
CA GLN A 159 -9.60 22.68 -7.32
C GLN A 159 -9.00 24.08 -7.18
N THR A 160 -7.73 24.27 -7.54
CA THR A 160 -7.10 25.59 -7.62
C THR A 160 -7.55 26.36 -8.87
N ALA A 161 -8.12 25.68 -9.88
CA ALA A 161 -8.68 26.31 -11.06
C ALA A 161 -9.82 27.29 -10.77
N VAL A 162 -10.61 27.05 -9.71
CA VAL A 162 -11.75 27.91 -9.34
C VAL A 162 -11.31 29.32 -8.93
N PRO A 163 -10.45 29.51 -7.90
CA PRO A 163 -9.95 30.84 -7.55
C PRO A 163 -9.09 31.45 -8.66
N LEU A 164 -8.37 30.64 -9.43
CA LEU A 164 -7.58 31.12 -10.57
C LEU A 164 -8.47 31.74 -11.65
N GLY A 165 -9.49 31.01 -12.11
CA GLY A 165 -10.43 31.47 -13.11
C GLY A 165 -11.24 32.68 -12.65
N GLY A 166 -11.75 32.64 -11.42
CA GLY A 166 -12.44 33.78 -10.82
C GLY A 166 -11.55 35.02 -10.69
N GLY A 167 -10.29 34.84 -10.29
CA GLY A 167 -9.31 35.94 -10.21
C GLY A 167 -8.98 36.55 -11.57
N ILE A 168 -8.75 35.72 -12.60
CA ILE A 168 -8.54 36.19 -13.97
C ILE A 168 -9.79 36.96 -14.47
N GLY A 169 -10.98 36.40 -14.23
CA GLY A 169 -12.24 37.06 -14.57
C GLY A 169 -12.39 38.41 -13.87
N ALA A 170 -12.08 38.47 -12.58
CA ALA A 170 -12.14 39.71 -11.79
C ALA A 170 -11.19 40.80 -12.29
N LEU A 171 -10.00 40.43 -12.78
CA LEU A 171 -9.00 41.36 -13.31
C LEU A 171 -9.35 41.85 -14.72
N VAL A 172 -9.88 40.96 -15.56
CA VAL A 172 -10.01 41.20 -17.00
C VAL A 172 -11.40 41.73 -17.37
N LEU A 173 -12.48 41.13 -16.84
CA LEU A 173 -13.83 41.39 -17.32
C LEU A 173 -14.35 42.81 -17.05
N PRO A 174 -14.10 43.45 -15.89
CA PRO A 174 -14.51 44.85 -15.67
C PRO A 174 -13.88 45.81 -16.69
N THR A 175 -12.62 45.60 -17.03
CA THR A 175 -11.91 46.41 -18.03
C THR A 175 -12.50 46.22 -19.42
N ILE A 176 -12.83 44.98 -19.80
CA ILE A 176 -13.51 44.69 -21.07
C ILE A 176 -14.92 45.31 -21.07
N ALA A 177 -15.68 45.18 -19.99
CA ALA A 177 -17.02 45.76 -19.87
C ALA A 177 -16.99 47.28 -20.06
N ALA A 178 -16.00 47.95 -19.47
CA ALA A 178 -15.85 49.40 -19.54
C ALA A 178 -15.48 49.93 -20.93
N HIS A 179 -14.65 49.19 -21.70
CA HIS A 179 -14.10 49.69 -22.97
C HIS A 179 -14.73 49.08 -24.23
N ALA A 180 -15.18 47.82 -24.14
CA ALA A 180 -15.68 47.03 -25.27
C ALA A 180 -17.12 46.51 -25.07
N GLY A 181 -17.73 46.81 -23.92
CA GLY A 181 -19.12 46.45 -23.61
C GLY A 181 -19.35 44.96 -23.32
N PHE A 182 -20.61 44.62 -23.00
CA PHE A 182 -20.96 43.26 -22.58
C PHE A 182 -20.93 42.22 -23.69
N ALA A 183 -21.03 42.63 -24.96
CA ALA A 183 -20.84 41.73 -26.10
C ALA A 183 -19.42 41.11 -26.07
N ALA A 184 -18.40 41.93 -25.79
CA ALA A 184 -17.03 41.47 -25.65
C ALA A 184 -16.82 40.62 -24.39
N VAL A 185 -17.45 40.98 -23.26
CA VAL A 185 -17.39 40.21 -22.01
C VAL A 185 -17.89 38.78 -22.23
N TYR A 186 -19.11 38.62 -22.75
CA TYR A 186 -19.68 37.30 -23.01
C TYR A 186 -18.96 36.58 -24.15
N GLY A 187 -18.52 37.30 -25.18
CA GLY A 187 -17.75 36.73 -26.30
C GLY A 187 -16.41 36.14 -25.89
N VAL A 188 -15.64 36.83 -25.02
CA VAL A 188 -14.36 36.30 -24.50
C VAL A 188 -14.57 35.06 -23.64
N LEU A 189 -15.61 35.05 -22.81
CA LEU A 189 -15.96 33.87 -22.01
C LEU A 189 -16.44 32.70 -22.89
N ALA A 190 -17.21 32.97 -23.94
CA ALA A 190 -17.63 31.97 -24.91
C ALA A 190 -16.42 31.37 -25.64
N ALA A 191 -15.47 32.20 -26.07
CA ALA A 191 -14.23 31.76 -26.70
C ALA A 191 -13.37 30.93 -25.75
N ALA A 192 -13.27 31.29 -24.47
CA ALA A 192 -12.55 30.52 -23.47
C ALA A 192 -13.18 29.13 -23.23
N CYS A 193 -14.51 29.04 -23.16
CA CYS A 193 -15.23 27.76 -23.05
C CYS A 193 -15.08 26.91 -24.33
N ALA A 194 -15.13 27.53 -25.51
CA ALA A 194 -14.93 26.83 -26.78
C ALA A 194 -13.49 26.30 -26.93
N LEU A 195 -12.49 27.10 -26.56
CA LEU A 195 -11.08 26.69 -26.59
C LEU A 195 -10.83 25.51 -25.65
N THR A 196 -11.38 25.55 -24.44
CA THR A 196 -11.22 24.45 -23.47
C THR A 196 -12.04 23.22 -23.86
N ALA A 197 -13.16 23.37 -24.58
CA ALA A 197 -13.84 22.26 -25.24
C ALA A 197 -12.96 21.59 -26.29
N VAL A 198 -12.21 22.36 -27.08
CA VAL A 198 -11.21 21.81 -28.03
C VAL A 198 -10.10 21.06 -27.29
N LEU A 199 -9.54 21.62 -26.21
CA LEU A 199 -8.53 20.93 -25.39
C LEU A 199 -9.08 19.62 -24.79
N THR A 200 -10.33 19.64 -24.32
CA THR A 200 -11.03 18.46 -23.83
C THR A 200 -11.18 17.41 -24.93
N TRP A 201 -11.60 17.84 -26.13
CA TRP A 201 -11.75 16.94 -27.27
C TRP A 201 -10.42 16.29 -27.67
N LEU A 202 -9.32 17.04 -27.60
CA LEU A 202 -7.98 16.58 -27.96
C LEU A 202 -7.34 15.66 -26.91
N TRP A 203 -7.56 15.89 -25.62
CA TRP A 203 -6.76 15.27 -24.56
C TRP A 203 -7.54 14.51 -23.49
N VAL A 204 -8.87 14.69 -23.37
CA VAL A 204 -9.66 13.92 -22.41
C VAL A 204 -10.22 12.70 -23.13
N HIS A 205 -9.68 11.53 -22.78
CA HIS A 205 -10.19 10.24 -23.21
C HIS A 205 -10.61 9.43 -21.98
N ASP A 206 -11.55 8.50 -22.17
CA ASP A 206 -11.87 7.54 -21.12
C ASP A 206 -10.60 6.74 -20.80
N ALA A 207 -10.33 6.53 -19.51
CA ALA A 207 -9.14 5.83 -19.08
C ALA A 207 -9.12 4.42 -19.70
N PRO A 208 -7.95 3.90 -20.14
CA PRO A 208 -7.85 2.56 -20.72
C PRO A 208 -8.46 1.50 -19.80
N ASP A 209 -9.11 0.47 -20.38
CA ASP A 209 -9.83 -0.57 -19.64
C ASP A 209 -8.98 -1.30 -18.58
N THR A 210 -7.65 -1.23 -18.68
CA THR A 210 -6.70 -1.73 -17.66
C THR A 210 -6.76 -1.01 -16.31
N VAL A 211 -7.27 0.22 -16.27
CA VAL A 211 -7.51 0.98 -15.02
C VAL A 211 -8.94 0.77 -14.50
N ASN A 212 -9.89 0.45 -15.39
CA ASN A 212 -11.29 0.21 -15.04
C ASN A 212 -11.59 -1.25 -14.66
N ALA A 213 -10.73 -2.22 -15.01
CA ALA A 213 -10.94 -3.64 -14.70
C ALA A 213 -10.98 -3.95 -13.19
N VAL A 214 -10.18 -3.26 -12.37
CA VAL A 214 -10.21 -3.41 -10.89
C VAL A 214 -11.48 -2.78 -10.29
N ALA A 215 -12.06 -1.76 -10.95
CA ALA A 215 -13.28 -1.11 -10.49
C ALA A 215 -14.57 -1.84 -10.92
N GLN A 216 -14.49 -2.73 -11.92
CA GLN A 216 -15.64 -3.50 -12.44
C GLN A 216 -15.90 -4.81 -11.68
N ALA A 217 -14.97 -5.26 -10.82
CA ALA A 217 -15.10 -6.51 -10.05
C ALA A 217 -15.91 -6.38 -8.74
N ALA A 218 -16.37 -5.18 -8.36
CA ALA A 218 -17.20 -4.99 -7.17
C ALA A 218 -18.67 -5.34 -7.45
N PRO A 219 -19.35 -6.15 -6.61
CA PRO A 219 -20.72 -6.56 -6.86
C PRO A 219 -21.69 -5.35 -6.84
N PRO A 220 -22.76 -5.36 -7.66
CA PRO A 220 -23.76 -4.29 -7.67
C PRO A 220 -24.71 -4.45 -6.48
N GLY A 221 -24.23 -4.18 -5.27
CA GLY A 221 -25.01 -4.34 -4.03
C GLY A 221 -25.02 -3.15 -3.06
N GLY A 222 -24.13 -2.16 -3.23
CA GLY A 222 -24.04 -1.02 -2.32
C GLY A 222 -25.11 0.06 -2.58
N THR A 223 -25.68 0.63 -1.51
CA THR A 223 -26.55 1.81 -1.56
C THR A 223 -25.87 2.93 -2.37
N GLY A 224 -26.57 3.51 -3.36
CA GLY A 224 -26.01 4.59 -4.18
C GLY A 224 -25.61 5.82 -3.35
N PRO A 225 -24.74 6.72 -3.86
CA PRO A 225 -24.22 7.89 -3.13
C PRO A 225 -25.29 8.76 -2.47
N LEU A 226 -26.49 8.82 -3.05
CA LEU A 226 -27.63 9.57 -2.54
C LEU A 226 -28.33 8.94 -1.33
N ARG A 227 -28.03 7.68 -1.02
CA ARG A 227 -28.61 6.91 0.09
C ARG A 227 -27.56 6.47 1.10
N ASP A 228 -26.28 6.69 0.83
CA ASP A 228 -25.19 6.39 1.74
C ASP A 228 -25.06 7.51 2.80
N PRO A 229 -25.30 7.22 4.09
CA PRO A 229 -25.23 8.22 5.14
C PRO A 229 -23.84 8.83 5.32
N THR A 230 -22.77 8.09 4.99
CA THR A 230 -21.39 8.58 5.09
C THR A 230 -21.11 9.63 4.01
N LEU A 231 -21.52 9.33 2.76
CA LEU A 231 -21.38 10.27 1.63
C LEU A 231 -22.25 11.51 1.81
N LEU A 232 -23.49 11.34 2.31
CA LEU A 232 -24.38 12.46 2.63
C LEU A 232 -23.80 13.36 3.72
N ARG A 233 -23.25 12.79 4.80
CA ARG A 233 -22.57 13.54 5.86
C ARG A 233 -21.34 14.27 5.35
N MET A 234 -20.53 13.63 4.52
CA MET A 234 -19.35 14.24 3.92
C MET A 234 -19.73 15.42 3.02
N ALA A 235 -20.73 15.26 2.15
CA ALA A 235 -21.23 16.35 1.31
C ALA A 235 -21.82 17.51 2.12
N LEU A 236 -22.57 17.22 3.18
CA LEU A 236 -23.09 18.23 4.10
C LEU A 236 -21.95 19.01 4.78
N ALA A 237 -20.90 18.32 5.23
CA ALA A 237 -19.74 18.97 5.84
C ALA A 237 -18.99 19.90 4.86
N ILE A 238 -18.82 19.48 3.60
CA ILE A 238 -18.24 20.32 2.54
C ILE A 238 -19.08 21.60 2.36
N GLY A 239 -20.41 21.47 2.27
CA GLY A 239 -21.31 22.62 2.20
C GLY A 239 -21.15 23.57 3.41
N LEU A 240 -21.16 23.03 4.62
CA LEU A 240 -21.04 23.84 5.84
C LEU A 240 -19.67 24.55 5.98
N LEU A 241 -18.58 23.95 5.51
CA LEU A 241 -17.26 24.58 5.47
C LEU A 241 -17.15 25.67 4.39
N CYS A 242 -18.03 25.68 3.39
CA CYS A 242 -18.13 26.75 2.42
C CYS A 242 -18.83 28.01 2.96
N VAL A 243 -19.57 27.94 4.07
CA VAL A 243 -20.16 29.13 4.72
C VAL A 243 -19.10 30.13 5.21
N PRO A 244 -18.10 29.76 6.05
CA PRO A 244 -17.08 30.70 6.49
C PRO A 244 -16.18 31.15 5.32
N GLN A 245 -15.98 30.30 4.32
CA GLN A 245 -15.29 30.68 3.08
C GLN A 245 -16.06 31.76 2.31
N GLY A 246 -17.37 31.59 2.13
CA GLY A 246 -18.24 32.58 1.48
C GLY A 246 -18.24 33.90 2.24
N ALA A 247 -18.27 33.86 3.58
CA ALA A 247 -18.17 35.04 4.42
C ALA A 247 -16.86 35.81 4.19
N VAL A 248 -15.71 35.11 4.12
CA VAL A 248 -14.42 35.75 3.84
C VAL A 248 -14.38 36.30 2.41
N VAL A 249 -14.72 35.49 1.41
CA VAL A 249 -14.59 35.88 0.00
C VAL A 249 -15.51 37.06 -0.35
N ALA A 250 -16.74 37.08 0.17
CA ALA A 250 -17.71 38.12 -0.15
C ALA A 250 -17.63 39.35 0.75
N PHE A 251 -17.26 39.19 2.03
CA PHE A 251 -17.42 40.26 3.04
C PHE A 251 -16.15 40.62 3.81
N ALA A 252 -15.02 39.93 3.67
CA ALA A 252 -13.81 40.31 4.40
C ALA A 252 -13.32 41.72 4.04
N THR A 253 -13.41 42.13 2.78
CA THR A 253 -13.03 43.48 2.35
C THR A 253 -13.98 44.53 2.91
N VAL A 254 -15.29 44.24 2.94
CA VAL A 254 -16.33 45.10 3.54
C VAL A 254 -16.09 45.24 5.04
N PHE A 255 -15.85 44.12 5.73
CA PHE A 255 -15.48 44.13 7.15
C PHE A 255 -14.24 44.98 7.41
N LEU A 256 -13.15 44.76 6.68
CA LEU A 256 -11.92 45.51 6.91
C LEU A 256 -12.07 46.99 6.55
N ARG A 257 -12.92 47.35 5.58
CA ARG A 257 -13.20 48.73 5.19
C ARG A 257 -14.08 49.45 6.21
N ASP A 258 -15.21 48.85 6.55
CA ASP A 258 -16.28 49.50 7.31
C ASP A 258 -16.05 49.38 8.82
N PHE A 259 -15.43 48.28 9.27
CA PHE A 259 -15.13 48.04 10.69
C PHE A 259 -13.69 48.38 11.05
N ALA A 260 -12.70 47.93 10.27
CA ALA A 260 -11.28 48.17 10.59
C ALA A 260 -10.71 49.46 9.97
N HIS A 261 -11.50 50.20 9.18
CA HIS A 261 -11.09 51.42 8.46
C HIS A 261 -9.82 51.24 7.61
N ALA A 262 -9.64 50.06 7.02
CA ALA A 262 -8.50 49.75 6.17
C ALA A 262 -8.56 50.52 4.84
N ASN A 263 -7.39 50.91 4.34
CA ASN A 263 -7.25 51.55 3.04
C ASN A 263 -7.31 50.51 1.90
N VAL A 264 -7.52 50.98 0.67
CA VAL A 264 -7.68 50.11 -0.50
C VAL A 264 -6.48 49.18 -0.71
N LEU A 265 -5.26 49.66 -0.46
CA LEU A 265 -4.05 48.84 -0.60
C LEU A 265 -4.05 47.66 0.38
N THR A 266 -4.38 47.90 1.65
CA THR A 266 -4.49 46.85 2.67
C THR A 266 -5.56 45.82 2.30
N LEU A 267 -6.73 46.26 1.80
CA LEU A 267 -7.80 45.35 1.37
C LEU A 267 -7.32 44.43 0.24
N SER A 268 -6.70 45.00 -0.79
CA SER A 268 -6.19 44.26 -1.95
C SER A 268 -5.08 43.27 -1.57
N LEU A 269 -4.11 43.69 -0.74
CA LEU A 269 -3.03 42.82 -0.27
C LEU A 269 -3.56 41.69 0.62
N THR A 270 -4.55 41.97 1.47
CA THR A 270 -5.18 40.95 2.32
C THR A 270 -5.85 39.87 1.48
N MET A 271 -6.65 40.26 0.49
CA MET A 271 -7.31 39.30 -0.39
C MET A 271 -6.32 38.55 -1.27
N ALA A 272 -5.26 39.21 -1.75
CA ALA A 272 -4.19 38.53 -2.49
C ALA A 272 -3.49 37.47 -1.62
N ALA A 273 -3.21 37.78 -0.35
CA ALA A 273 -2.62 36.84 0.61
C ALA A 273 -3.56 35.66 0.91
N VAL A 274 -4.87 35.90 1.11
CA VAL A 274 -5.87 34.85 1.30
C VAL A 274 -5.91 33.91 0.10
N GLN A 275 -6.07 34.46 -1.11
CA GLN A 275 -6.24 33.65 -2.33
C GLN A 275 -4.95 32.92 -2.73
N GLY A 276 -3.80 33.60 -2.64
CA GLY A 276 -2.49 33.00 -2.93
C GLY A 276 -2.12 31.92 -1.91
N GLY A 277 -2.29 32.20 -0.62
CA GLY A 277 -2.06 31.24 0.46
C GLY A 277 -3.00 30.03 0.36
N ALA A 278 -4.26 30.24 0.02
CA ALA A 278 -5.22 29.17 -0.23
C ALA A 278 -4.79 28.25 -1.39
N ALA A 279 -4.34 28.82 -2.51
CA ALA A 279 -3.86 28.03 -3.66
C ALA A 279 -2.63 27.18 -3.29
N VAL A 280 -1.64 27.77 -2.61
CA VAL A 280 -0.45 27.05 -2.13
C VAL A 280 -0.84 25.95 -1.15
N MET A 281 -1.71 26.25 -0.19
CA MET A 281 -2.13 25.27 0.82
C MET A 281 -2.97 24.13 0.22
N ARG A 282 -3.79 24.38 -0.80
CA ARG A 282 -4.51 23.30 -1.52
C ARG A 282 -3.53 22.31 -2.14
N VAL A 283 -2.54 22.80 -2.90
CA VAL A 283 -1.55 21.92 -3.56
C VAL A 283 -0.67 21.20 -2.53
N TRP A 284 -0.20 21.92 -1.51
CA TRP A 284 0.60 21.34 -0.43
C TRP A 284 -0.16 20.26 0.34
N SER A 285 -1.40 20.54 0.76
CA SER A 285 -2.21 19.59 1.53
C SER A 285 -2.60 18.36 0.73
N GLY A 286 -2.85 18.51 -0.57
CA GLY A 286 -3.06 17.38 -1.48
C GLY A 286 -1.86 16.44 -1.48
N ARG A 287 -0.65 16.97 -1.66
CA ARG A 287 0.60 16.19 -1.61
C ARG A 287 0.89 15.61 -0.22
N TRP A 288 0.65 16.38 0.83
CA TRP A 288 0.86 15.95 2.21
C TRP A 288 -0.02 14.75 2.54
N THR A 289 -1.31 14.87 2.27
CA THR A 289 -2.28 13.84 2.62
C THR A 289 -2.16 12.59 1.77
N ASP A 290 -1.69 12.71 0.54
CA ASP A 290 -1.33 11.58 -0.31
C ASP A 290 -0.11 10.81 0.23
N ARG A 291 0.91 11.51 0.75
CA ARG A 291 2.07 10.85 1.36
C ARG A 291 1.77 10.17 2.70
N HIS A 292 0.83 10.70 3.47
CA HIS A 292 0.57 10.27 4.85
C HIS A 292 -0.73 9.47 5.02
N GLY A 293 -1.54 9.29 3.97
CA GLY A 293 -2.82 8.55 4.04
C GLY A 293 -3.81 9.11 5.08
N ASN A 294 -3.79 10.42 5.35
CA ASN A 294 -4.46 11.03 6.51
C ASN A 294 -5.54 12.07 6.14
N ARG A 295 -6.17 11.94 4.95
CA ARG A 295 -7.14 12.91 4.41
C ARG A 295 -8.25 13.30 5.40
N ARG A 296 -8.95 12.35 6.03
CA ARG A 296 -10.01 12.65 7.01
C ARG A 296 -9.50 13.37 8.26
N ALA A 297 -8.35 12.96 8.80
CA ALA A 297 -7.75 13.62 9.95
C ALA A 297 -7.36 15.07 9.64
N TYR A 298 -6.85 15.31 8.43
CA TYR A 298 -6.59 16.65 7.92
C TYR A 298 -7.87 17.48 7.81
N LEU A 299 -8.97 16.93 7.28
CA LEU A 299 -10.26 17.62 7.20
C LEU A 299 -10.81 18.00 8.59
N LEU A 300 -10.73 17.08 9.55
CA LEU A 300 -11.12 17.33 10.94
C LEU A 300 -10.23 18.39 11.60
N ALA A 301 -8.94 18.44 11.26
CA ALA A 301 -8.03 19.50 11.72
C ALA A 301 -8.40 20.86 11.09
N CYS A 302 -8.69 20.92 9.79
CA CYS A 302 -9.16 22.13 9.13
C CYS A 302 -10.47 22.65 9.74
N ALA A 303 -11.45 21.78 10.02
CA ALA A 303 -12.71 22.18 10.61
C ALA A 303 -12.51 22.76 12.03
N ARG A 304 -11.73 22.09 12.89
CA ARG A 304 -11.40 22.59 14.24
C ARG A 304 -10.62 23.89 14.21
N LEU A 305 -9.62 23.98 13.34
CA LEU A 305 -8.82 25.19 13.17
C LEU A 305 -9.68 26.35 12.65
N SER A 306 -10.63 26.09 11.75
CA SER A 306 -11.61 27.09 11.29
C SER A 306 -12.46 27.60 12.45
N VAL A 307 -12.98 26.72 13.32
CA VAL A 307 -13.71 27.16 14.53
C VAL A 307 -12.84 28.09 15.37
N ALA A 308 -11.61 27.68 15.69
CA ALA A 308 -10.70 28.47 16.52
C ALA A 308 -10.38 29.84 15.90
N LEU A 309 -10.07 29.87 14.60
CA LEU A 309 -9.71 31.10 13.90
C LEU A 309 -10.88 32.08 13.78
N PHE A 310 -12.11 31.59 13.53
CA PHE A 310 -13.29 32.46 13.41
C PHE A 310 -13.85 32.91 14.77
N VAL A 311 -13.74 32.09 15.82
CA VAL A 311 -13.98 32.54 17.20
C VAL A 311 -12.94 33.58 17.60
N GLY A 312 -11.67 33.37 17.26
CA GLY A 312 -10.60 34.33 17.48
C GLY A 312 -10.86 35.65 16.75
N LEU A 313 -11.21 35.60 15.46
CA LEU A 313 -11.57 36.78 14.66
C LEU A 313 -12.78 37.53 15.26
N ALA A 314 -13.81 36.79 15.70
CA ALA A 314 -14.96 37.38 16.40
C ALA A 314 -14.55 38.05 17.71
N GLY A 315 -13.67 37.42 18.49
CA GLY A 315 -13.15 37.95 19.75
C GLY A 315 -12.32 39.22 19.54
N VAL A 316 -11.43 39.23 18.55
CA VAL A 316 -10.64 40.42 18.18
C VAL A 316 -11.57 41.55 17.73
N ALA A 317 -12.56 41.25 16.87
CA ALA A 317 -13.55 42.23 16.46
C ALA A 317 -14.35 42.76 17.66
N TRP A 318 -14.80 41.90 18.57
CA TRP A 318 -15.54 42.30 19.76
C TRP A 318 -14.70 43.21 20.67
N MET A 319 -13.45 42.84 20.96
CA MET A 319 -12.51 43.65 21.75
C MET A 319 -12.29 45.03 21.10
N THR A 320 -12.16 45.08 19.77
CA THR A 320 -12.03 46.35 19.03
C THR A 320 -13.24 47.26 19.29
N SER A 321 -14.45 46.71 19.28
CA SER A 321 -15.69 47.48 19.48
C SER A 321 -16.03 47.77 20.95
N ALA A 322 -15.66 46.90 21.89
CA ALA A 322 -16.08 46.96 23.28
C ALA A 322 -15.09 47.67 24.20
N LEU A 323 -13.78 47.60 23.89
CA LEU A 323 -12.70 48.12 24.74
C LEU A 323 -12.08 49.41 24.20
N SER A 324 -12.59 49.98 23.10
CA SER A 324 -12.09 51.21 22.47
C SER A 324 -10.57 51.23 22.24
N ILE A 325 -9.98 50.07 21.94
CA ILE A 325 -8.54 49.91 21.71
C ILE A 325 -8.12 50.63 20.42
N ASP A 326 -6.91 51.18 20.38
CA ASP A 326 -6.35 51.85 19.20
C ASP A 326 -6.47 50.96 17.95
N LEU A 327 -7.23 51.46 16.98
CA LEU A 327 -7.57 50.77 15.75
C LEU A 327 -6.34 50.49 14.87
N SER A 328 -5.23 51.23 15.04
CA SER A 328 -4.01 51.03 14.26
C SER A 328 -3.32 49.69 14.56
N VAL A 329 -3.23 49.32 15.84
CA VAL A 329 -2.70 48.02 16.29
C VAL A 329 -3.70 46.90 15.99
N MET A 330 -4.98 47.15 16.27
CA MET A 330 -6.02 46.14 16.12
C MET A 330 -6.31 45.79 14.66
N ARG A 331 -6.11 46.73 13.72
CA ARG A 331 -6.22 46.49 12.27
C ARG A 331 -5.24 45.43 11.79
N VAL A 332 -4.01 45.39 12.30
CA VAL A 332 -3.03 44.37 11.92
C VAL A 332 -3.49 43.00 12.38
N ALA A 333 -4.00 42.89 13.62
CA ALA A 333 -4.53 41.65 14.15
C ALA A 333 -5.77 41.16 13.37
N LEU A 334 -6.69 42.05 13.02
CA LEU A 334 -7.86 41.73 12.19
C LEU A 334 -7.46 41.26 10.80
N VAL A 335 -6.51 41.93 10.15
CA VAL A 335 -5.96 41.50 8.85
C VAL A 335 -5.32 40.12 8.96
N ALA A 336 -4.46 39.89 9.95
CA ALA A 336 -3.81 38.59 10.14
C ALA A 336 -4.82 37.46 10.40
N ALA A 337 -5.85 37.73 11.22
CA ALA A 337 -6.91 36.76 11.51
C ALA A 337 -7.76 36.45 10.27
N VAL A 338 -8.09 37.45 9.44
CA VAL A 338 -8.76 37.24 8.14
C VAL A 338 -7.89 36.42 7.18
N VAL A 339 -6.59 36.70 7.11
CA VAL A 339 -5.67 35.92 6.26
C VAL A 339 -5.59 34.46 6.71
N ALA A 340 -5.33 34.22 8.00
CA ALA A 340 -5.23 32.88 8.55
C ALA A 340 -6.56 32.10 8.39
N GLY A 341 -7.68 32.74 8.76
CA GLY A 341 -9.02 32.17 8.61
C GLY A 341 -9.34 31.84 7.16
N GLY A 342 -9.11 32.78 6.25
CA GLY A 342 -9.37 32.64 4.81
C GLY A 342 -8.56 31.54 4.13
N ILE A 343 -7.27 31.42 4.47
CA ILE A 343 -6.42 30.32 3.99
C ILE A 343 -6.95 28.98 4.52
N CYS A 344 -7.25 28.89 5.82
CA CYS A 344 -7.70 27.66 6.46
C CYS A 344 -9.01 27.11 5.84
N VAL A 345 -10.04 27.96 5.68
CA VAL A 345 -11.34 27.56 5.12
C VAL A 345 -11.31 27.32 3.61
N SER A 346 -10.16 27.52 2.98
CA SER A 346 -9.93 27.23 1.58
C SER A 346 -9.02 26.02 1.36
N ALA A 347 -8.15 25.69 2.33
CA ALA A 347 -7.12 24.67 2.20
C ALA A 347 -7.66 23.24 2.01
N TRP A 348 -8.82 22.94 2.61
CA TRP A 348 -9.39 21.59 2.65
C TRP A 348 -10.01 21.12 1.32
N HIS A 349 -10.31 22.02 0.37
CA HIS A 349 -11.12 21.74 -0.82
C HIS A 349 -10.66 20.51 -1.61
N GLY A 350 -9.39 20.50 -2.05
CA GLY A 350 -8.86 19.40 -2.85
C GLY A 350 -8.89 18.05 -2.13
N VAL A 351 -8.50 18.04 -0.85
CA VAL A 351 -8.50 16.85 0.00
C VAL A 351 -9.93 16.35 0.25
N GLY A 352 -10.88 17.26 0.49
CA GLY A 352 -12.28 16.93 0.78
C GLY A 352 -12.99 16.29 -0.41
N TYR A 353 -12.82 16.87 -1.60
CA TYR A 353 -13.39 16.28 -2.83
C TYR A 353 -12.71 14.98 -3.22
N THR A 354 -11.41 14.84 -2.96
CA THR A 354 -10.71 13.56 -3.16
C THR A 354 -11.30 12.48 -2.27
N GLU A 355 -11.45 12.75 -0.97
CA GLU A 355 -12.00 11.78 -0.02
C GLU A 355 -13.46 11.41 -0.34
N LEU A 356 -14.28 12.39 -0.72
CA LEU A 356 -15.66 12.14 -1.14
C LEU A 356 -15.74 11.25 -2.38
N ALA A 357 -14.88 11.47 -3.37
CA ALA A 357 -14.81 10.66 -4.58
C ALA A 357 -14.24 9.25 -4.32
N THR A 358 -13.23 9.13 -3.45
CA THR A 358 -12.65 7.84 -3.04
C THR A 358 -13.70 6.99 -2.31
N LEU A 359 -14.45 7.58 -1.37
CA LEU A 359 -15.54 6.92 -0.64
C LEU A 359 -16.63 6.34 -1.58
N ALA A 360 -16.93 7.03 -2.67
CA ALA A 360 -17.97 6.62 -3.62
C ALA A 360 -17.50 5.56 -4.63
N GLY A 361 -16.19 5.40 -4.81
CA GLY A 361 -15.58 4.58 -5.86
C GLY A 361 -15.60 5.26 -7.23
N ALA A 362 -14.67 4.87 -8.10
CA ALA A 362 -14.43 5.53 -9.39
C ALA A 362 -15.66 5.57 -10.31
N GLN A 363 -16.51 4.53 -10.28
CA GLN A 363 -17.72 4.44 -11.11
C GLN A 363 -18.85 5.38 -10.69
N ARG A 364 -18.88 5.82 -9.42
CA ARG A 364 -19.94 6.68 -8.86
C ARG A 364 -19.41 8.04 -8.38
N ALA A 365 -18.15 8.33 -8.70
CA ALA A 365 -17.45 9.54 -8.27
C ALA A 365 -18.10 10.81 -8.84
N GLY A 366 -18.70 10.77 -10.04
CA GLY A 366 -19.40 11.90 -10.62
C GLY A 366 -20.60 12.33 -9.77
N THR A 367 -21.45 11.37 -9.38
CA THR A 367 -22.62 11.62 -8.51
C THR A 367 -22.20 12.15 -7.15
N ALA A 368 -21.16 11.56 -6.54
CA ALA A 368 -20.69 11.99 -5.22
C ALA A 368 -20.08 13.40 -5.26
N LEU A 369 -19.24 13.70 -6.25
CA LEU A 369 -18.69 15.04 -6.45
C LEU A 369 -19.80 16.07 -6.73
N GLY A 370 -20.79 15.71 -7.56
CA GLY A 370 -21.97 16.54 -7.82
C GLY A 370 -22.76 16.85 -6.55
N LEU A 371 -23.00 15.85 -5.69
CA LEU A 371 -23.64 16.04 -4.39
C LEU A 371 -22.86 17.01 -3.48
N GLY A 372 -21.53 16.86 -3.41
CA GLY A 372 -20.66 17.77 -2.66
C GLY A 372 -20.69 19.20 -3.20
N ASN A 373 -20.60 19.38 -4.53
CA ASN A 373 -20.63 20.69 -5.17
C ASN A 373 -21.99 21.37 -5.02
N THR A 374 -23.11 20.64 -5.14
CA THR A 374 -24.45 21.19 -4.86
C THR A 374 -24.49 21.83 -3.47
N GLY A 375 -24.00 21.12 -2.45
CA GLY A 375 -23.90 21.64 -1.09
C GLY A 375 -22.99 22.87 -0.97
N ALA A 376 -21.82 22.83 -1.61
CA ALA A 376 -20.85 23.93 -1.60
C ALA A 376 -21.40 25.21 -2.24
N PHE A 377 -21.95 25.13 -3.46
CA PHE A 377 -22.50 26.29 -4.16
C PHE A 377 -23.77 26.82 -3.52
N ALA A 378 -24.64 25.94 -2.98
CA ALA A 378 -25.77 26.37 -2.18
C ALA A 378 -25.32 27.16 -0.94
N ALA A 379 -24.32 26.67 -0.21
CA ALA A 379 -23.79 27.36 0.96
C ALA A 379 -23.14 28.71 0.63
N LEU A 380 -22.35 28.80 -0.44
CA LEU A 380 -21.76 30.07 -0.89
C LEU A 380 -22.85 31.10 -1.27
N GLY A 381 -23.88 30.66 -2.00
CA GLY A 381 -25.02 31.49 -2.39
C GLY A 381 -25.84 31.96 -1.20
N LEU A 382 -26.26 31.03 -0.33
CA LEU A 382 -27.04 31.33 0.87
C LEU A 382 -26.28 32.24 1.84
N THR A 383 -24.97 32.04 2.02
CA THR A 383 -24.14 32.91 2.86
C THR A 383 -24.18 34.35 2.35
N SER A 384 -24.06 34.55 1.04
CA SER A 384 -24.10 35.87 0.41
C SER A 384 -25.45 36.57 0.60
N LEU A 385 -26.55 35.82 0.67
CA LEU A 385 -27.90 36.33 0.89
C LEU A 385 -28.20 36.61 2.37
N CYS A 386 -27.81 35.71 3.26
CA CYS A 386 -28.20 35.75 4.68
C CYS A 386 -27.28 36.64 5.53
N LEU A 387 -25.98 36.69 5.22
CA LEU A 387 -24.99 37.38 6.06
C LEU A 387 -25.27 38.89 6.22
N PRO A 388 -25.68 39.64 5.17
CA PRO A 388 -26.08 41.04 5.32
C PRO A 388 -27.26 41.24 6.28
N GLN A 389 -28.20 40.31 6.33
CA GLN A 389 -29.35 40.38 7.25
C GLN A 389 -28.91 40.14 8.69
N VAL A 390 -28.02 39.17 8.92
CA VAL A 390 -27.39 38.93 10.23
C VAL A 390 -26.67 40.20 10.69
N LEU A 391 -25.86 40.82 9.82
CA LEU A 391 -25.14 42.04 10.15
C LEU A 391 -26.08 43.20 10.46
N ALA A 392 -27.18 43.36 9.71
CA ALA A 392 -28.15 44.43 9.90
C ALA A 392 -28.85 44.39 11.27
N TRP A 393 -29.04 43.21 11.85
CA TRP A 393 -29.73 43.05 13.15
C TRP A 393 -28.77 42.76 14.31
N SER A 394 -27.46 42.67 14.05
CA SER A 394 -26.46 42.34 15.06
C SER A 394 -25.15 43.12 14.87
N SER A 395 -24.03 42.43 14.64
CA SER A 395 -22.69 43.01 14.52
C SER A 395 -21.71 42.08 13.82
N TRP A 396 -20.55 42.60 13.42
CA TRP A 396 -19.48 41.81 12.80
C TRP A 396 -18.95 40.64 13.65
N PRO A 397 -18.77 40.78 14.98
CA PRO A 397 -18.46 39.62 15.83
C PRO A 397 -19.47 38.48 15.68
N VAL A 398 -20.78 38.79 15.62
CA VAL A 398 -21.84 37.79 15.46
C VAL A 398 -21.75 37.10 14.09
N VAL A 399 -21.46 37.85 13.03
CA VAL A 399 -21.20 37.27 11.69
C VAL A 399 -20.09 36.23 11.74
N TRP A 400 -18.97 36.54 12.38
CA TRP A 400 -17.84 35.62 12.49
C TRP A 400 -18.14 34.43 13.41
N LEU A 401 -18.98 34.60 14.44
CA LEU A 401 -19.49 33.49 15.25
C LEU A 401 -20.44 32.58 14.47
N VAL A 402 -21.27 33.11 13.56
CA VAL A 402 -22.11 32.29 12.66
C VAL A 402 -21.22 31.44 11.74
N ALA A 403 -20.15 32.04 11.20
CA ALA A 403 -19.15 31.33 10.40
C ALA A 403 -18.39 30.25 11.22
N ALA A 404 -18.07 30.53 12.49
CA ALA A 404 -17.53 29.53 13.40
C ALA A 404 -18.54 28.42 13.73
N GLY A 405 -19.81 28.77 13.91
CA GLY A 405 -20.91 27.84 14.20
C GLY A 405 -21.12 26.84 13.07
N SER A 406 -21.08 27.28 11.81
CA SER A 406 -21.18 26.36 10.67
C SER A 406 -19.95 25.44 10.57
N ALA A 407 -18.74 25.93 10.83
CA ALA A 407 -17.53 25.11 10.90
C ALA A 407 -17.58 24.10 12.06
N LEU A 408 -18.20 24.46 13.19
CA LEU A 408 -18.43 23.58 14.34
C LEU A 408 -19.40 22.46 13.98
N ILE A 409 -20.51 22.78 13.30
CA ILE A 409 -21.45 21.77 12.81
C ILE A 409 -20.74 20.88 11.78
N ALA A 410 -19.96 21.44 10.86
CA ALA A 410 -19.18 20.67 9.90
C ALA A 410 -18.22 19.69 10.59
N TRP A 411 -17.51 20.15 11.63
CA TRP A 411 -16.63 19.28 12.44
C TRP A 411 -17.41 18.10 13.08
N ARG A 412 -18.64 18.32 13.56
CA ARG A 412 -19.47 17.25 14.15
C ARG A 412 -20.07 16.31 13.12
N VAL A 413 -20.43 16.83 11.95
CA VAL A 413 -21.07 16.06 10.87
C VAL A 413 -20.04 15.25 10.09
N LEU A 414 -18.83 15.78 9.89
CA LEU A 414 -17.72 15.09 9.22
C LEU A 414 -17.64 13.67 9.77
N PRO A 415 -17.70 12.64 8.90
CA PRO A 415 -17.51 11.28 9.36
C PRO A 415 -16.13 11.22 10.00
N ALA A 416 -16.11 11.05 11.31
CA ALA A 416 -14.88 10.70 11.98
C ALA A 416 -14.35 9.46 11.26
N TRP A 417 -13.03 9.37 11.11
CA TRP A 417 -12.46 8.03 11.10
C TRP A 417 -13.03 7.34 12.35
N PRO A 418 -13.63 6.14 12.28
CA PRO A 418 -14.08 5.47 13.50
C PRO A 418 -12.90 5.47 14.46
N ALA A 419 -12.95 6.34 15.47
CA ALA A 419 -11.85 6.57 16.39
C ALA A 419 -11.73 5.36 17.31
N GLU A 420 -12.83 4.61 17.49
CA GLU A 420 -12.83 3.22 17.94
C GLU A 420 -11.91 2.38 17.03
N GLN A 421 -12.15 2.25 15.71
CA GLN A 421 -11.25 1.50 14.81
C GLN A 421 -9.87 2.14 14.46
N ARG A 422 -9.38 3.16 15.18
CA ARG A 422 -7.99 3.64 15.01
C ARG A 422 -7.29 3.99 16.32
N ASN A 423 -7.99 4.26 17.40
CA ASN A 423 -7.40 4.33 18.73
C ASN A 423 -7.69 3.05 19.53
N GLU A 424 -8.78 2.34 19.29
CA GLU A 424 -8.85 0.92 19.65
C GLU A 424 -8.11 0.08 18.63
N THR A 425 -8.18 0.31 17.32
CA THR A 425 -7.33 -0.53 16.42
C THR A 425 -5.86 -0.16 16.54
N ARG A 426 -5.42 1.11 16.71
CA ARG A 426 -3.98 1.39 16.95
C ARG A 426 -3.56 1.20 18.41
N GLY A 427 -4.49 1.34 19.35
CA GLY A 427 -4.26 1.04 20.77
C GLY A 427 -4.33 -0.45 21.08
N ALA A 428 -5.12 -1.24 20.34
CA ALA A 428 -5.20 -2.69 20.37
C ALA A 428 -4.21 -3.34 19.41
N THR A 429 -3.86 -2.75 18.26
CA THR A 429 -2.70 -3.21 17.47
C THR A 429 -1.43 -3.00 18.26
N MET A 430 -1.27 -1.85 18.92
CA MET A 430 -0.15 -1.65 19.82
C MET A 430 -0.30 -2.46 21.11
N ALA A 431 -1.50 -2.65 21.69
CA ALA A 431 -1.63 -3.51 22.88
C ALA A 431 -1.32 -4.97 22.56
N GLY A 432 -1.85 -5.49 21.45
CA GLY A 432 -1.57 -6.82 20.93
C GLY A 432 -0.10 -6.99 20.60
N LEU A 433 0.51 -6.06 19.85
CA LEU A 433 1.96 -6.10 19.61
C LEU A 433 2.76 -5.99 20.91
N ASN A 434 2.40 -5.08 21.82
CA ASN A 434 3.10 -4.91 23.10
C ASN A 434 2.99 -6.16 23.99
N ALA A 435 2.01 -7.04 23.78
CA ALA A 435 1.90 -8.32 24.48
C ALA A 435 2.83 -9.40 23.91
N ILE A 436 3.37 -9.21 22.71
CA ILE A 436 4.34 -10.13 22.09
C ILE A 436 5.74 -9.75 22.57
N GLU A 437 6.58 -10.68 22.99
CA GLU A 437 8.02 -10.47 23.27
C GLU A 437 8.91 -11.29 22.33
N HIS A 438 8.37 -12.33 21.71
CA HIS A 438 9.10 -13.24 20.83
C HIS A 438 8.41 -13.34 19.48
N VAL A 439 9.08 -12.90 18.42
CA VAL A 439 8.59 -13.08 17.05
C VAL A 439 9.38 -14.20 16.39
N VAL A 440 8.72 -15.29 16.07
CA VAL A 440 9.31 -16.46 15.40
C VAL A 440 8.84 -16.50 13.96
N VAL A 441 9.75 -16.64 13.02
CA VAL A 441 9.44 -16.72 11.59
C VAL A 441 9.98 -18.03 11.03
N LEU A 442 9.10 -18.85 10.48
CA LEU A 442 9.46 -20.01 9.67
C LEU A 442 9.20 -19.68 8.20
N MET A 443 10.25 -19.65 7.39
CA MET A 443 10.15 -19.41 5.95
C MET A 443 10.50 -20.67 5.15
N LEU A 444 9.48 -21.26 4.54
CA LEU A 444 9.55 -22.42 3.66
C LEU A 444 9.78 -21.99 2.19
N GLU A 445 9.91 -22.96 1.29
CA GLU A 445 10.27 -22.78 -0.13
C GLU A 445 9.07 -23.01 -1.08
N ASN A 446 8.95 -22.15 -2.09
CA ASN A 446 8.51 -22.48 -3.45
C ASN A 446 7.09 -23.08 -3.55
N ARG A 447 6.11 -22.43 -2.91
CA ARG A 447 4.69 -22.82 -2.96
C ARG A 447 3.78 -21.61 -3.11
N SER A 448 2.82 -21.68 -4.03
CA SER A 448 1.81 -20.64 -4.20
C SER A 448 0.68 -20.76 -3.16
N PHE A 449 -0.04 -19.66 -2.93
CA PHE A 449 -1.22 -19.67 -2.07
C PHE A 449 -2.27 -20.68 -2.56
N ASP A 450 -2.62 -20.66 -3.84
CA ASP A 450 -3.60 -21.60 -4.38
C ASP A 450 -3.16 -23.07 -4.32
N ASN A 451 -1.85 -23.34 -4.38
CA ASN A 451 -1.33 -24.70 -4.30
C ASN A 451 -1.53 -25.33 -2.91
N LEU A 452 -1.42 -24.57 -1.82
CA LEU A 452 -1.58 -25.10 -0.45
C LEU A 452 -2.91 -24.73 0.22
N PHE A 453 -3.43 -23.53 -0.03
CA PHE A 453 -4.62 -22.99 0.61
C PHE A 453 -5.76 -22.69 -0.34
N GLY A 454 -5.63 -22.96 -1.64
CA GLY A 454 -6.66 -22.68 -2.63
C GLY A 454 -8.04 -23.24 -2.25
N THR A 455 -8.08 -24.38 -1.55
CA THR A 455 -9.35 -24.99 -1.07
C THR A 455 -9.50 -25.03 0.45
N LEU A 456 -8.73 -24.21 1.19
CA LEU A 456 -8.79 -24.16 2.65
C LEU A 456 -10.19 -23.79 3.16
N TYR A 457 -10.83 -22.83 2.50
CA TYR A 457 -12.23 -22.44 2.64
C TYR A 457 -12.90 -22.40 1.27
N SER A 458 -14.24 -22.39 1.25
CA SER A 458 -14.99 -22.14 0.01
C SER A 458 -14.73 -20.72 -0.49
N LYS A 459 -14.47 -20.59 -1.81
CA LYS A 459 -14.31 -19.29 -2.46
C LYS A 459 -15.51 -18.38 -2.16
N SER A 460 -15.22 -17.17 -1.69
CA SER A 460 -16.20 -16.16 -1.28
C SER A 460 -15.60 -14.76 -1.38
N ALA A 461 -16.34 -13.71 -1.03
CA ALA A 461 -15.77 -12.35 -0.97
C ALA A 461 -14.76 -12.24 0.18
N GLU A 462 -14.94 -13.05 1.21
CA GLU A 462 -14.12 -13.12 2.42
C GLU A 462 -12.85 -13.94 2.22
N PHE A 463 -12.85 -14.90 1.28
CA PHE A 463 -11.70 -15.78 0.99
C PHE A 463 -11.47 -15.97 -0.52
N ASP A 464 -10.34 -15.46 -1.02
CA ASP A 464 -9.97 -15.50 -2.43
C ASP A 464 -9.14 -16.73 -2.78
N GLY A 465 -9.76 -17.90 -2.64
CA GLY A 465 -9.20 -19.20 -3.03
C GLY A 465 -9.70 -19.71 -4.39
N LEU A 466 -9.44 -20.97 -4.66
CA LEU A 466 -9.90 -21.70 -5.85
C LEU A 466 -11.40 -22.00 -5.76
N SER A 467 -12.11 -21.73 -6.86
CA SER A 467 -13.47 -22.27 -7.11
C SER A 467 -13.43 -23.71 -7.58
N GLY A 468 -12.26 -24.15 -8.05
CA GLY A 468 -12.05 -25.42 -8.71
C GLY A 468 -12.26 -25.33 -10.22
N GLU A 469 -12.76 -24.22 -10.78
CA GLU A 469 -12.99 -24.01 -12.22
C GLU A 469 -11.84 -23.26 -12.90
N GLU A 470 -10.81 -22.84 -12.15
CA GLU A 470 -9.65 -22.14 -12.68
C GLU A 470 -8.89 -23.02 -13.70
N THR A 471 -8.44 -22.41 -14.80
CA THR A 471 -7.75 -23.12 -15.90
C THR A 471 -6.54 -22.34 -16.42
N ASN A 472 -5.51 -23.05 -16.88
CA ASN A 472 -4.37 -22.52 -17.63
C ASN A 472 -4.22 -23.22 -18.99
N PRO A 473 -3.92 -22.53 -20.09
CA PRO A 473 -3.85 -23.14 -21.42
C PRO A 473 -2.58 -23.97 -21.62
N ASP A 474 -2.69 -25.14 -22.23
CA ASP A 474 -1.53 -25.88 -22.73
C ASP A 474 -0.88 -25.18 -23.95
N GLY A 475 0.21 -25.76 -24.48
CA GLY A 475 0.89 -25.22 -25.66
C GLY A 475 0.04 -25.16 -26.94
N GLY A 476 -1.11 -25.84 -26.98
CA GLY A 476 -2.10 -25.80 -28.05
C GLY A 476 -3.31 -24.90 -27.76
N GLY A 477 -3.35 -24.25 -26.58
CA GLY A 477 -4.45 -23.40 -26.13
C GLY A 477 -5.61 -24.14 -25.46
N GLN A 478 -5.51 -25.45 -25.23
CA GLN A 478 -6.54 -26.21 -24.52
C GLN A 478 -6.48 -25.95 -23.02
N PRO A 479 -7.62 -25.73 -22.33
CA PRO A 479 -7.62 -25.43 -20.91
C PRO A 479 -7.28 -26.66 -20.07
N ILE A 480 -6.26 -26.55 -19.23
CA ILE A 480 -5.95 -27.48 -18.15
C ILE A 480 -6.53 -26.90 -16.86
N ARG A 481 -7.47 -27.62 -16.26
CA ARG A 481 -8.17 -27.22 -15.03
C ARG A 481 -7.37 -27.59 -13.79
N VAL A 482 -7.46 -26.76 -12.75
CA VAL A 482 -6.95 -27.11 -11.41
C VAL A 482 -7.51 -28.46 -10.94
N TRP A 483 -6.69 -29.26 -10.28
CA TRP A 483 -7.10 -30.60 -9.84
C TRP A 483 -6.37 -31.03 -8.57
N THR A 484 -6.92 -32.05 -7.92
CA THR A 484 -6.32 -32.72 -6.76
C THR A 484 -6.74 -34.18 -6.74
N THR A 485 -6.04 -35.01 -5.96
CA THR A 485 -6.41 -36.41 -5.72
C THR A 485 -6.07 -36.82 -4.29
N PRO A 486 -6.90 -37.65 -3.62
CA PRO A 486 -6.48 -38.31 -2.39
C PRO A 486 -5.19 -39.11 -2.63
N ALA A 487 -4.15 -38.89 -1.83
CA ALA A 487 -2.76 -39.12 -2.20
C ALA A 487 -2.25 -40.59 -2.12
N PRO A 488 -1.78 -41.19 -3.23
CA PRO A 488 -0.59 -42.03 -3.22
C PRO A 488 0.71 -41.20 -3.03
N PRO A 489 1.85 -41.80 -2.61
CA PRO A 489 3.07 -41.08 -2.23
C PRO A 489 3.65 -40.13 -3.29
N ASN A 490 3.52 -40.47 -4.58
CA ASN A 490 4.05 -39.67 -5.69
C ASN A 490 3.36 -38.30 -5.89
N VAL A 491 2.20 -38.07 -5.25
CA VAL A 491 1.49 -36.78 -5.33
C VAL A 491 2.09 -35.74 -4.40
N MET A 492 2.73 -36.16 -3.30
CA MET A 492 3.29 -35.26 -2.29
C MET A 492 4.57 -34.54 -2.75
N THR A 493 5.13 -34.97 -3.88
CA THR A 493 6.31 -34.40 -4.54
C THR A 493 5.96 -33.53 -5.75
N LEU A 494 4.66 -33.32 -6.06
CA LEU A 494 4.26 -32.51 -7.21
C LEU A 494 4.43 -31.01 -6.92
N PRO A 495 4.84 -30.21 -7.92
CA PRO A 495 5.26 -30.58 -9.28
C PRO A 495 6.62 -31.31 -9.34
N ASN A 496 6.78 -32.26 -10.28
CA ASN A 496 8.02 -33.01 -10.50
C ASN A 496 8.23 -33.27 -12.01
N PRO A 497 9.30 -32.75 -12.65
CA PRO A 497 10.49 -32.13 -12.08
C PRO A 497 10.26 -30.71 -11.55
N ASP A 498 11.34 -30.12 -11.03
CA ASP A 498 11.39 -28.74 -10.54
C ASP A 498 10.92 -27.72 -11.61
N PRO A 499 9.99 -26.81 -11.31
CA PRO A 499 9.53 -25.78 -12.24
C PRO A 499 10.59 -24.73 -12.58
N GLY A 500 10.30 -23.90 -13.59
CA GLY A 500 11.16 -22.77 -13.94
C GLY A 500 10.92 -21.57 -13.02
N GLU A 501 11.98 -21.04 -12.43
CA GLU A 501 11.88 -20.02 -11.37
C GLU A 501 12.62 -18.73 -11.69
N LEU A 502 13.42 -18.69 -12.76
CA LEU A 502 14.11 -17.47 -13.16
C LEU A 502 13.11 -16.32 -13.33
N PHE A 503 13.57 -15.09 -13.12
CA PHE A 503 12.78 -13.89 -13.38
C PHE A 503 12.05 -13.94 -14.73
N THR A 504 12.69 -14.48 -15.76
CA THR A 504 12.09 -14.67 -17.09
C THR A 504 11.02 -15.74 -17.14
N ASP A 505 11.16 -16.84 -16.39
CA ASP A 505 10.16 -17.89 -16.30
C ASP A 505 8.94 -17.41 -15.52
N ILE A 506 9.15 -16.75 -14.38
CA ILE A 506 8.07 -16.14 -13.60
C ILE A 506 7.30 -15.11 -14.45
N ASN A 507 7.99 -14.26 -15.21
CA ASN A 507 7.29 -13.35 -16.13
C ASN A 507 6.57 -14.11 -17.25
N GLN A 508 7.12 -15.22 -17.76
CA GLN A 508 6.40 -16.07 -18.71
C GLN A 508 5.13 -16.66 -18.09
N GLN A 509 5.16 -17.10 -16.84
CA GLN A 509 3.99 -17.61 -16.11
C GLN A 509 2.91 -16.54 -15.94
N LEU A 510 3.32 -15.34 -15.53
CA LEU A 510 2.44 -14.20 -15.27
C LEU A 510 1.82 -13.61 -16.55
N PHE A 511 2.53 -13.60 -17.67
CA PHE A 511 2.15 -12.84 -18.87
C PHE A 511 2.13 -13.64 -20.18
N GLY A 512 2.51 -14.91 -20.16
CA GLY A 512 2.73 -15.72 -21.36
C GLY A 512 4.02 -15.39 -22.12
N GLN A 513 4.84 -14.44 -21.65
CA GLN A 513 6.09 -14.02 -22.28
C GLN A 513 7.14 -13.58 -21.25
N GLN A 514 8.42 -13.77 -21.56
CA GLN A 514 9.52 -13.59 -20.59
C GLN A 514 9.76 -12.13 -20.15
N MET A 515 9.38 -11.12 -20.96
CA MET A 515 9.63 -9.69 -20.65
C MET A 515 8.47 -8.78 -21.10
N PRO A 516 7.45 -8.57 -20.27
CA PRO A 516 6.30 -7.72 -20.58
C PRO A 516 6.40 -6.37 -19.85
N LEU A 517 6.89 -5.34 -20.55
CA LEU A 517 6.89 -3.97 -20.01
C LEU A 517 5.47 -3.38 -20.08
N GLY A 518 4.84 -3.18 -18.91
CA GLY A 518 3.61 -2.39 -18.78
C GLY A 518 2.30 -3.10 -19.14
N GLN A 519 2.31 -4.43 -19.28
CA GLN A 519 1.11 -5.25 -19.44
C GLN A 519 0.51 -5.63 -18.09
N THR A 520 -0.74 -6.08 -18.07
CA THR A 520 -1.39 -6.68 -16.89
C THR A 520 -1.13 -8.18 -16.90
N PRO A 521 -0.71 -8.81 -15.77
CA PRO A 521 -0.54 -10.26 -15.70
C PRO A 521 -1.87 -10.96 -16.03
N THR A 522 -1.83 -11.90 -16.96
CA THR A 522 -2.98 -12.75 -17.30
C THR A 522 -3.06 -13.98 -16.41
N MET A 523 -1.93 -14.37 -15.81
CA MET A 523 -1.76 -15.62 -15.06
C MET A 523 -1.96 -16.87 -15.93
N GLN A 524 -1.79 -16.77 -17.26
CA GLN A 524 -2.09 -17.85 -18.22
C GLN A 524 -0.86 -18.52 -18.86
N GLY A 525 0.32 -18.39 -18.25
CA GLY A 525 1.56 -18.96 -18.80
C GLY A 525 2.14 -20.13 -18.01
N PHE A 526 1.53 -20.55 -16.91
CA PHE A 526 2.11 -21.52 -15.96
C PHE A 526 2.33 -22.89 -16.59
N THR A 527 1.29 -23.47 -17.18
CA THR A 527 1.33 -24.78 -17.88
C THR A 527 2.31 -24.78 -19.04
N THR A 528 2.33 -23.69 -19.83
CA THR A 528 3.22 -23.57 -20.99
C THR A 528 4.68 -23.41 -20.57
N ASN A 529 4.94 -22.63 -19.51
CA ASN A 529 6.28 -22.49 -18.96
C ASN A 529 6.78 -23.82 -18.37
N TYR A 530 5.93 -24.52 -17.62
CA TYR A 530 6.30 -25.80 -17.03
C TYR A 530 6.59 -26.89 -18.10
N ALA A 531 5.78 -26.95 -19.16
CA ALA A 531 6.04 -27.84 -20.32
C ALA A 531 7.42 -27.61 -20.93
N LYS A 532 7.80 -26.33 -21.07
CA LYS A 532 9.09 -25.92 -21.65
C LYS A 532 10.27 -26.34 -20.77
N ASN A 533 10.06 -26.39 -19.45
CA ASN A 533 11.04 -26.86 -18.47
C ASN A 533 11.00 -28.39 -18.27
N GLY A 534 10.28 -29.13 -19.12
CA GLY A 534 10.31 -30.59 -19.17
C GLY A 534 9.29 -31.31 -18.29
N GLY A 535 8.41 -30.57 -17.60
CA GLY A 535 7.36 -31.16 -16.77
C GLY A 535 6.05 -31.42 -17.52
N ASP A 536 5.18 -32.26 -16.94
CA ASP A 536 3.81 -32.42 -17.42
C ASP A 536 3.00 -31.17 -17.05
N PRO A 537 2.46 -30.40 -18.02
CA PRO A 537 1.66 -29.21 -17.75
C PRO A 537 0.53 -29.45 -16.75
N ARG A 538 0.00 -30.67 -16.67
CA ARG A 538 -1.05 -31.00 -15.71
C ARG A 538 -0.56 -30.83 -14.27
N ASP A 539 0.67 -31.19 -13.96
CA ASP A 539 1.18 -31.25 -12.58
C ASP A 539 1.27 -29.86 -11.93
N ILE A 540 1.57 -28.80 -12.69
CA ILE A 540 1.63 -27.43 -12.15
C ILE A 540 0.26 -26.89 -11.72
N MET A 541 -0.82 -27.49 -12.21
CA MET A 541 -2.20 -27.16 -11.86
C MET A 541 -2.72 -27.99 -10.67
N HIS A 542 -1.87 -28.82 -10.06
CA HIS A 542 -2.22 -29.56 -8.86
C HIS A 542 -2.29 -28.63 -7.64
N PHE A 543 -3.25 -28.89 -6.75
CA PHE A 543 -3.30 -28.28 -5.41
C PHE A 543 -3.48 -29.34 -4.33
N PHE A 544 -2.95 -29.05 -3.15
CA PHE A 544 -3.03 -29.90 -1.97
C PHE A 544 -4.30 -29.62 -1.16
N THR A 545 -4.85 -30.67 -0.58
CA THR A 545 -6.01 -30.62 0.30
C THR A 545 -5.59 -30.47 1.76
N ALA A 546 -6.54 -30.08 2.62
CA ALA A 546 -6.27 -29.92 4.05
C ALA A 546 -5.77 -31.20 4.74
N ASP A 547 -6.11 -32.38 4.23
CA ASP A 547 -5.66 -33.67 4.78
C ASP A 547 -4.23 -34.03 4.33
N GLN A 548 -3.73 -33.40 3.27
CA GLN A 548 -2.36 -33.60 2.77
C GLN A 548 -1.34 -32.73 3.51
N VAL A 549 -1.77 -31.52 3.95
CA VAL A 549 -1.00 -30.59 4.78
C VAL A 549 -1.76 -30.22 6.07
N PRO A 550 -2.00 -31.22 6.95
CA PRO A 550 -2.87 -31.05 8.10
C PRO A 550 -2.33 -30.04 9.13
N ALA A 551 -1.02 -29.93 9.34
CA ALA A 551 -0.50 -28.97 10.30
C ALA A 551 -0.76 -27.53 9.85
N LEU A 552 -0.34 -27.17 8.62
CA LEU A 552 -0.58 -25.86 8.03
C LEU A 552 -2.07 -25.51 7.99
N SER A 553 -2.91 -26.42 7.49
CA SER A 553 -4.35 -26.19 7.36
C SER A 553 -5.05 -26.02 8.70
N THR A 554 -4.62 -26.78 9.71
CA THR A 554 -5.15 -26.66 11.07
C THR A 554 -4.77 -25.33 11.71
N LEU A 555 -3.52 -24.89 11.56
CA LEU A 555 -3.08 -23.59 12.05
C LEU A 555 -3.82 -22.44 11.35
N ALA A 556 -3.95 -22.49 10.02
CA ALA A 556 -4.69 -21.51 9.24
C ALA A 556 -6.17 -21.38 9.66
N ARG A 557 -6.81 -22.49 10.05
CA ARG A 557 -8.20 -22.51 10.55
C ARG A 557 -8.33 -22.13 12.02
N ASN A 558 -7.33 -22.45 12.84
CA ASN A 558 -7.36 -22.18 14.27
C ASN A 558 -6.87 -20.78 14.62
N TYR A 559 -6.06 -20.13 13.77
CA TYR A 559 -5.50 -18.80 13.98
C TYR A 559 -5.88 -17.87 12.81
N ALA A 560 -4.89 -17.30 12.13
CA ALA A 560 -5.08 -16.40 11.00
C ALA A 560 -4.38 -16.87 9.73
N VAL A 561 -5.04 -16.71 8.58
CA VAL A 561 -4.47 -16.90 7.25
C VAL A 561 -4.60 -15.63 6.42
N CYS A 562 -3.55 -15.29 5.66
CA CYS A 562 -3.59 -14.21 4.69
C CYS A 562 -3.79 -14.78 3.28
N ASP A 563 -4.85 -14.35 2.60
CA ASP A 563 -5.11 -14.69 1.20
C ASP A 563 -4.62 -13.61 0.21
N ALA A 564 -3.85 -12.65 0.72
CA ALA A 564 -3.27 -11.54 -0.05
C ALA A 564 -1.83 -11.24 0.40
N TRP A 565 -1.07 -12.29 0.74
CA TRP A 565 0.38 -12.23 0.96
C TRP A 565 1.10 -12.62 -0.33
N PHE A 566 2.00 -11.78 -0.81
CA PHE A 566 2.71 -11.97 -2.06
C PHE A 566 4.20 -12.10 -1.81
N ALA A 567 4.89 -12.85 -2.67
CA ALA A 567 6.35 -12.77 -2.74
C ALA A 567 6.75 -11.31 -2.98
N SER A 568 7.81 -10.83 -2.32
CA SER A 568 8.23 -9.42 -2.39
C SER A 568 8.62 -8.96 -3.80
N ALA A 569 8.98 -9.89 -4.69
CA ALA A 569 9.22 -9.65 -6.10
C ALA A 569 8.94 -10.92 -6.94
N PRO A 570 8.65 -10.78 -8.25
CA PRO A 570 8.54 -11.90 -9.18
C PRO A 570 9.93 -12.42 -9.56
N CYS A 571 10.67 -12.89 -8.57
CA CYS A 571 12.09 -13.26 -8.58
C CYS A 571 12.25 -14.62 -7.89
N GLN A 572 13.42 -15.25 -8.04
CA GLN A 572 13.74 -16.51 -7.36
C GLN A 572 13.81 -16.35 -5.82
N THR A 573 14.00 -17.48 -5.15
CA THR A 573 14.16 -17.64 -3.70
C THR A 573 15.06 -16.60 -3.05
N TRP A 574 16.31 -16.48 -3.49
CA TRP A 574 17.32 -15.72 -2.76
C TRP A 574 17.01 -14.21 -2.71
N PRO A 575 16.61 -13.56 -3.83
CA PRO A 575 16.04 -12.21 -3.78
C PRO A 575 14.89 -12.04 -2.78
N ASN A 576 13.94 -12.98 -2.73
CA ASN A 576 12.79 -12.88 -1.83
C ASN A 576 13.17 -13.10 -0.36
N ARG A 577 14.09 -14.02 -0.07
CA ARG A 577 14.68 -14.14 1.28
C ARG A 577 15.49 -12.91 1.67
N PHE A 578 16.18 -12.22 0.75
CA PHE A 578 16.78 -10.92 1.05
C PHE A 578 15.75 -9.84 1.39
N PHE A 579 14.56 -9.85 0.79
CA PHE A 579 13.51 -8.91 1.16
C PHE A 579 13.04 -9.07 2.61
N VAL A 580 12.94 -10.30 3.14
CA VAL A 580 12.54 -10.50 4.55
C VAL A 580 13.58 -9.95 5.52
N HIS A 581 14.87 -9.98 5.17
CA HIS A 581 15.95 -9.52 6.04
C HIS A 581 16.35 -8.06 5.82
N THR A 582 16.19 -7.51 4.61
CA THR A 582 16.80 -6.21 4.24
C THR A 582 15.83 -5.23 3.60
N GLY A 583 14.62 -5.68 3.23
CA GLY A 583 13.64 -4.89 2.49
C GLY A 583 14.00 -4.67 1.02
N THR A 584 15.05 -5.30 0.49
CA THR A 584 15.49 -5.19 -0.90
C THR A 584 16.23 -6.45 -1.37
N ALA A 585 16.43 -6.59 -2.67
CA ALA A 585 17.35 -7.57 -3.27
C ALA A 585 18.56 -6.90 -3.94
N HIS A 586 18.82 -5.63 -3.63
CA HIS A 586 19.89 -4.78 -4.21
C HIS A 586 19.90 -4.68 -5.76
N GLY A 587 18.79 -5.01 -6.41
CA GLY A 587 18.69 -4.99 -7.86
C GLY A 587 18.82 -6.36 -8.54
N TYR A 588 19.10 -7.43 -7.78
CA TYR A 588 19.34 -8.78 -8.29
C TYR A 588 18.04 -9.61 -8.31
N PRO A 589 17.57 -10.07 -9.48
CA PRO A 589 16.29 -10.77 -9.58
C PRO A 589 16.38 -12.30 -9.59
N ASN A 590 17.59 -12.87 -9.60
CA ASN A 590 17.82 -14.32 -9.66
C ASN A 590 18.83 -14.75 -8.59
N ASN A 591 18.90 -16.05 -8.31
CA ASN A 591 19.84 -16.63 -7.36
C ASN A 591 21.29 -16.50 -7.85
N SER A 592 21.53 -16.83 -9.12
CA SER A 592 22.85 -16.74 -9.75
C SER A 592 22.90 -15.70 -10.89
N PRO A 593 24.08 -15.13 -11.18
CA PRO A 593 25.35 -15.34 -10.47
C PRO A 593 25.33 -14.73 -9.06
N VAL A 594 26.10 -15.31 -8.14
CA VAL A 594 26.25 -14.79 -6.79
C VAL A 594 26.98 -13.43 -6.82
N HIS A 595 26.52 -12.47 -6.01
CA HIS A 595 26.99 -11.08 -6.03
C HIS A 595 27.62 -10.69 -4.69
N PHE A 596 28.73 -11.33 -4.33
CA PHE A 596 29.44 -11.06 -3.09
C PHE A 596 30.36 -9.82 -3.15
N PRO A 597 30.54 -9.10 -2.03
CA PRO A 597 29.84 -9.26 -0.75
C PRO A 597 28.45 -8.58 -0.73
N TYR A 598 27.47 -9.22 -0.10
CA TYR A 598 26.13 -8.64 0.11
C TYR A 598 26.13 -7.72 1.34
N LEU A 599 26.28 -6.41 1.12
CA LEU A 599 26.46 -5.40 2.17
C LEU A 599 25.20 -4.58 2.51
N MET A 600 24.02 -5.04 2.09
CA MET A 600 22.74 -4.40 2.39
C MET A 600 22.54 -4.26 3.92
N PRO A 601 22.01 -3.12 4.42
CA PRO A 601 21.57 -3.03 5.80
C PRO A 601 20.53 -4.12 6.11
N THR A 602 20.72 -4.81 7.23
CA THR A 602 19.83 -5.90 7.64
C THR A 602 18.96 -5.49 8.82
N LEU A 603 17.83 -6.16 8.96
CA LEU A 603 16.96 -6.10 10.11
C LEU A 603 17.70 -6.51 11.38
N PHE A 604 18.54 -7.55 11.32
CA PHE A 604 19.37 -8.01 12.43
C PHE A 604 20.23 -6.88 13.01
N ASN A 605 20.92 -6.12 12.14
CA ASN A 605 21.69 -4.95 12.57
C ASN A 605 20.84 -3.82 13.17
N ALA A 606 19.54 -3.77 12.84
CA ALA A 606 18.62 -2.81 13.42
C ALA A 606 18.05 -3.28 14.78
N LEU A 607 18.14 -4.57 15.08
CA LEU A 607 17.74 -5.18 16.35
C LEU A 607 18.88 -5.15 17.39
N ASP A 608 20.13 -5.18 16.94
CA ASP A 608 21.33 -5.16 17.80
C ASP A 608 21.27 -4.05 18.87
N GLY A 609 21.32 -4.48 20.14
CA GLY A 609 21.28 -3.57 21.29
C GLY A 609 19.96 -2.81 21.48
N VAL A 610 18.92 -3.16 20.74
CA VAL A 610 17.57 -2.57 20.83
C VAL A 610 16.57 -3.54 21.45
N VAL A 611 16.63 -4.82 21.08
CA VAL A 611 15.73 -5.86 21.60
C VAL A 611 16.24 -6.44 22.92
N PRO A 612 15.35 -6.87 23.85
CA PRO A 612 15.75 -7.31 25.18
C PRO A 612 16.50 -8.64 25.21
N ASP A 613 16.06 -9.62 24.42
CA ASP A 613 16.58 -11.01 24.44
C ASP A 613 17.29 -11.37 23.12
N ASP A 614 17.88 -10.36 22.49
CA ASP A 614 18.59 -10.47 21.21
C ASP A 614 17.78 -11.14 20.07
N TRP A 615 18.47 -11.53 18.99
CA TRP A 615 17.92 -12.27 17.88
C TRP A 615 18.77 -13.51 17.58
N ALA A 616 18.16 -14.55 17.01
CA ALA A 616 18.88 -15.72 16.52
C ALA A 616 18.34 -16.26 15.19
N VAL A 617 19.21 -16.91 14.44
CA VAL A 617 18.87 -17.72 13.27
C VAL A 617 19.08 -19.18 13.62
N TYR A 618 18.01 -19.97 13.55
CA TYR A 618 18.04 -21.42 13.76
C TYR A 618 17.96 -22.14 12.43
N TYR A 619 18.90 -23.03 12.13
CA TYR A 619 18.99 -23.69 10.83
C TYR A 619 19.29 -25.19 10.94
N HIS A 620 18.95 -25.96 9.90
CA HIS A 620 19.15 -27.42 9.91
C HIS A 620 20.47 -27.87 9.29
N ASP A 621 20.83 -27.30 8.14
CA ASP A 621 22.01 -27.68 7.36
C ASP A 621 22.85 -26.45 6.95
N PHE A 622 22.21 -25.45 6.34
CA PHE A 622 22.85 -24.20 5.95
C PHE A 622 22.00 -23.01 6.37
N ALA A 623 22.62 -21.99 6.97
CA ALA A 623 21.97 -20.71 7.19
C ALA A 623 22.24 -19.78 5.99
N GLN A 624 21.30 -19.71 5.04
CA GLN A 624 21.34 -18.81 3.89
C GLN A 624 21.50 -17.35 4.34
N SER A 625 20.98 -16.96 5.49
CA SER A 625 21.21 -15.64 6.08
C SER A 625 22.70 -15.28 6.23
N LEU A 626 23.61 -16.25 6.43
CA LEU A 626 25.06 -16.01 6.47
C LEU A 626 25.63 -15.44 5.17
N THR A 627 24.91 -15.55 4.05
CA THR A 627 25.33 -14.90 2.80
C THR A 627 25.30 -13.37 2.89
N LEU A 628 24.54 -12.80 3.84
CA LEU A 628 24.58 -11.37 4.17
C LEU A 628 25.84 -11.10 4.99
N THR A 629 26.89 -10.56 4.34
CA THR A 629 28.23 -10.37 4.90
C THR A 629 28.24 -9.58 6.23
N ARG A 630 27.25 -8.71 6.47
CA ARG A 630 27.11 -7.98 7.74
C ARG A 630 26.84 -8.88 8.95
N LEU A 631 26.36 -10.10 8.75
CA LEU A 631 26.06 -11.04 9.83
C LEU A 631 27.27 -11.86 10.26
N TRP A 632 28.40 -11.78 9.56
CA TRP A 632 29.62 -12.51 9.92
C TRP A 632 30.26 -12.04 11.24
N LEU A 633 29.84 -10.88 11.75
CA LEU A 633 30.24 -10.40 13.08
C LEU A 633 29.36 -10.97 14.21
N HIS A 634 28.31 -11.72 13.87
CA HIS A 634 27.27 -12.22 14.77
C HIS A 634 27.09 -13.73 14.62
N LEU A 635 28.19 -14.45 14.36
CA LEU A 635 28.14 -15.91 14.13
C LEU A 635 27.67 -16.68 15.36
N ASP A 636 27.82 -16.08 16.54
CA ASP A 636 27.31 -16.56 17.81
C ASP A 636 25.78 -16.53 17.92
N HIS A 637 25.07 -15.89 16.98
CA HIS A 637 23.60 -15.87 16.90
C HIS A 637 23.03 -16.94 15.94
N PHE A 638 23.89 -17.79 15.37
CA PHE A 638 23.50 -18.87 14.47
C PHE A 638 23.57 -20.20 15.21
N HIS A 639 22.42 -20.86 15.33
CA HIS A 639 22.26 -22.08 16.13
C HIS A 639 21.62 -23.19 15.31
N LEU A 640 21.82 -24.44 15.72
CA LEU A 640 21.15 -25.55 15.08
C LEU A 640 19.67 -25.56 15.48
N PHE A 641 18.82 -26.13 14.64
CA PHE A 641 17.38 -26.20 14.92
C PHE A 641 17.03 -26.92 16.24
N ASP A 642 17.83 -27.89 16.67
CA ASP A 642 17.59 -28.54 17.97
C ASP A 642 17.75 -27.57 19.15
N ASP A 643 18.62 -26.55 19.03
CA ASP A 643 18.79 -25.50 20.04
C ASP A 643 17.50 -24.65 20.16
N PHE A 644 16.76 -24.44 19.06
CA PHE A 644 15.45 -23.78 19.12
C PHE A 644 14.45 -24.56 19.97
N LEU A 645 14.46 -25.90 19.89
CA LEU A 645 13.57 -26.73 20.70
C LEU A 645 13.93 -26.66 22.19
N ASP A 646 15.23 -26.62 22.50
CA ASP A 646 15.74 -26.43 23.85
C ASP A 646 15.41 -25.02 24.38
N ASP A 647 15.62 -23.96 23.58
CA ASP A 647 15.30 -22.59 23.96
C ASP A 647 13.80 -22.39 24.16
N ALA A 648 12.96 -22.94 23.28
CA ALA A 648 11.51 -22.93 23.43
C ALA A 648 11.08 -23.64 24.73
N SER A 649 11.60 -24.84 25.00
CA SER A 649 11.19 -25.61 26.18
C SER A 649 11.72 -25.04 27.51
N SER A 650 12.88 -24.39 27.48
CA SER A 650 13.52 -23.79 28.66
C SER A 650 13.13 -22.34 28.92
N GLY A 651 12.36 -21.72 28.03
CA GLY A 651 11.92 -20.33 28.18
C GLY A 651 13.02 -19.31 27.88
N LYS A 652 13.88 -19.61 26.91
CA LYS A 652 15.02 -18.79 26.47
C LYS A 652 14.88 -18.30 25.03
N LEU A 653 13.65 -18.22 24.50
CA LEU A 653 13.45 -17.75 23.12
C LEU A 653 13.98 -16.32 22.95
N PRO A 654 14.74 -16.05 21.88
CA PRO A 654 15.14 -14.69 21.52
C PRO A 654 13.94 -13.79 21.22
N SER A 655 14.16 -12.47 21.21
CA SER A 655 13.12 -11.50 20.83
C SER A 655 12.73 -11.62 19.34
N TYR A 656 13.65 -12.11 18.50
CA TYR A 656 13.40 -12.47 17.11
C TYR A 656 14.12 -13.77 16.76
N SER A 657 13.37 -14.78 16.31
CA SER A 657 13.90 -16.07 15.86
C SER A 657 13.53 -16.28 14.40
N PHE A 658 14.52 -16.48 13.53
CA PHE A 658 14.28 -16.87 12.14
C PHE A 658 14.70 -18.32 11.94
N ILE A 659 13.79 -19.14 11.43
CA ILE A 659 14.01 -20.58 11.24
C ILE A 659 14.20 -20.87 9.76
N GLU A 660 15.34 -21.44 9.43
CA GLU A 660 15.68 -21.93 8.11
C GLU A 660 15.55 -23.47 8.05
N PRO A 661 14.81 -24.00 7.05
CA PRO A 661 14.61 -25.44 6.91
C PRO A 661 15.89 -26.13 6.40
N ARG A 662 15.83 -27.46 6.32
CA ARG A 662 16.82 -28.30 5.65
C ARG A 662 16.57 -28.24 4.14
N TYR A 663 17.56 -27.77 3.40
CA TYR A 663 17.48 -27.64 1.94
C TYR A 663 18.09 -28.83 1.20
N PHE A 664 19.09 -29.50 1.78
CA PHE A 664 19.80 -30.61 1.14
C PHE A 664 19.35 -31.96 1.70
N ALA A 665 19.28 -32.96 0.81
CA ALA A 665 19.23 -34.34 1.23
C ALA A 665 20.63 -34.78 1.68
N ASP A 666 20.83 -34.89 2.99
CA ASP A 666 22.09 -35.24 3.61
C ASP A 666 21.89 -36.25 4.75
N LEU A 667 21.84 -35.83 6.01
CA LEU A 667 21.49 -36.63 7.19
C LEU A 667 20.06 -37.14 7.09
N ASP A 668 19.17 -36.26 6.62
CA ASP A 668 17.73 -36.49 6.56
C ASP A 668 17.15 -35.86 5.29
N TRP A 669 15.84 -36.02 5.11
CA TRP A 669 15.09 -35.43 4.02
C TRP A 669 15.04 -33.90 4.11
N PRO A 670 15.11 -33.18 2.98
CA PRO A 670 14.74 -31.78 2.93
C PRO A 670 13.33 -31.58 3.50
N ASN A 671 13.16 -30.54 4.31
CA ASN A 671 11.88 -30.19 4.95
C ASN A 671 11.45 -28.75 4.62
N ASP A 672 11.98 -28.20 3.53
CA ASP A 672 11.74 -26.85 3.03
C ASP A 672 10.45 -26.70 2.21
N MET A 673 9.90 -27.81 1.69
CA MET A 673 8.81 -27.87 0.71
C MET A 673 9.16 -27.43 -0.72
N HIS A 674 10.42 -27.29 -1.11
CA HIS A 674 10.77 -26.98 -2.51
C HIS A 674 10.27 -28.09 -3.46
N PRO A 675 9.68 -27.85 -4.65
CA PRO A 675 9.44 -28.95 -5.57
C PRO A 675 10.76 -29.58 -6.06
N PRO A 676 10.88 -30.91 -6.24
CA PRO A 676 9.90 -31.95 -5.98
C PRO A 676 10.10 -32.63 -4.62
N HIS A 677 10.61 -31.92 -3.59
CA HIS A 677 10.67 -32.44 -2.23
C HIS A 677 9.26 -32.78 -1.72
N ASP A 678 9.19 -33.83 -0.89
CA ASP A 678 7.92 -34.28 -0.31
C ASP A 678 7.46 -33.27 0.75
N ILE A 679 6.33 -32.60 0.49
CA ILE A 679 5.83 -31.53 1.37
C ILE A 679 5.44 -32.03 2.77
N GLY A 680 5.27 -33.35 2.96
CA GLY A 680 4.97 -33.93 4.26
C GLY A 680 6.05 -33.64 5.30
N TYR A 681 7.32 -33.55 4.88
CA TYR A 681 8.42 -33.20 5.79
C TYR A 681 8.37 -31.74 6.23
N GLY A 682 7.99 -30.82 5.34
CA GLY A 682 7.78 -29.41 5.73
C GLY A 682 6.55 -29.21 6.63
N ASP A 683 5.47 -29.97 6.41
CA ASP A 683 4.28 -29.90 7.29
C ASP A 683 4.62 -30.47 8.68
N ALA A 684 5.52 -31.46 8.75
CA ALA A 684 6.09 -31.96 10.00
C ALA A 684 6.95 -30.90 10.70
N LEU A 685 7.79 -30.15 9.99
CA LEU A 685 8.54 -29.03 10.56
C LEU A 685 7.59 -27.95 11.12
N VAL A 686 6.53 -27.59 10.40
CA VAL A 686 5.50 -26.67 10.88
C VAL A 686 4.87 -27.15 12.19
N ALA A 687 4.52 -28.44 12.28
CA ALA A 687 4.00 -29.02 13.51
C ALA A 687 5.02 -28.99 14.65
N GLN A 688 6.29 -29.31 14.37
CA GLN A 688 7.36 -29.31 15.36
C GLN A 688 7.59 -27.92 15.95
N VAL A 689 7.69 -26.90 15.10
CA VAL A 689 7.86 -25.50 15.52
C VAL A 689 6.67 -25.03 16.35
N TYR A 690 5.44 -25.22 15.86
CA TYR A 690 4.25 -24.80 16.60
C TYR A 690 4.13 -25.52 17.94
N ASN A 691 4.32 -26.84 17.98
CA ASN A 691 4.16 -27.61 19.21
C ASN A 691 5.25 -27.28 20.24
N ALA A 692 6.48 -26.95 19.80
CA ALA A 692 7.53 -26.46 20.69
C ALA A 692 7.14 -25.11 21.32
N LEU A 693 6.69 -24.15 20.50
CA LEU A 693 6.26 -22.83 20.98
C LEU A 693 5.02 -22.91 21.88
N ARG A 694 4.03 -23.73 21.51
CA ARG A 694 2.80 -23.93 22.29
C ARG A 694 3.10 -24.49 23.68
N ASN A 695 4.13 -25.32 23.82
CA ASN A 695 4.54 -25.91 25.09
C ASN A 695 5.59 -25.06 25.83
N SER A 696 6.03 -23.95 25.24
CA SER A 696 6.97 -23.02 25.86
C SER A 696 6.31 -22.25 27.00
N PRO A 697 7.03 -21.94 28.09
CA PRO A 697 6.56 -21.00 29.11
C PRO A 697 6.33 -19.58 28.54
N GLN A 698 6.91 -19.24 27.38
CA GLN A 698 6.80 -17.93 26.74
C GLN A 698 5.66 -17.83 25.71
N TRP A 699 4.86 -18.89 25.53
CA TRP A 699 3.81 -18.99 24.50
C TRP A 699 2.86 -17.78 24.45
N HIS A 700 2.46 -17.26 25.61
CA HIS A 700 1.57 -16.09 25.72
C HIS A 700 2.16 -14.83 25.11
N GLN A 701 3.47 -14.76 24.95
CA GLN A 701 4.19 -13.62 24.41
C GLN A 701 4.77 -13.95 23.02
N THR A 702 4.36 -15.04 22.39
CA THR A 702 4.91 -15.46 21.10
C THR A 702 3.98 -15.12 19.93
N LEU A 703 4.58 -14.62 18.84
CA LEU A 703 3.98 -14.49 17.51
C LEU A 703 4.77 -15.35 16.54
N LEU A 704 4.15 -16.41 16.02
CA LEU A 704 4.69 -17.24 14.95
C LEU A 704 4.14 -16.80 13.60
N VAL A 705 5.03 -16.56 12.63
CA VAL A 705 4.70 -16.32 11.22
C VAL A 705 5.27 -17.46 10.40
N ILE A 706 4.39 -18.18 9.70
CA ILE A 706 4.79 -19.22 8.75
C ILE A 706 4.48 -18.69 7.35
N THR A 707 5.50 -18.54 6.51
CA THR A 707 5.36 -18.04 5.14
C THR A 707 6.30 -18.77 4.19
N PHE A 708 6.20 -18.47 2.91
CA PHE A 708 7.10 -18.98 1.87
C PHE A 708 7.83 -17.81 1.22
N ASP A 709 9.01 -18.07 0.67
CA ASP A 709 9.83 -17.12 -0.07
C ASP A 709 9.21 -16.69 -1.41
N GLU A 710 8.84 -17.63 -2.28
CA GLU A 710 8.14 -17.43 -3.54
C GLU A 710 7.30 -18.66 -3.93
N HIS A 711 6.75 -18.71 -5.16
CA HIS A 711 5.73 -19.68 -5.55
C HIS A 711 6.26 -20.95 -6.21
N GLY A 712 7.54 -21.02 -6.56
CA GLY A 712 8.20 -22.20 -7.11
C GLY A 712 7.71 -22.58 -8.48
N GLY A 713 7.16 -21.62 -9.23
CA GLY A 713 6.40 -21.90 -10.46
C GLY A 713 5.00 -22.50 -10.25
N CYS A 714 4.57 -22.82 -9.01
CA CYS A 714 3.24 -23.35 -8.75
C CYS A 714 2.13 -22.35 -9.13
N PHE A 715 1.03 -22.85 -9.71
CA PHE A 715 -0.05 -21.99 -10.19
C PHE A 715 -0.72 -21.18 -9.07
N ASP A 716 -1.01 -19.90 -9.36
CA ASP A 716 -1.95 -19.07 -8.61
C ASP A 716 -2.77 -18.23 -9.59
N HIS A 717 -4.03 -18.00 -9.26
CA HIS A 717 -4.96 -17.30 -10.14
C HIS A 717 -4.94 -15.78 -9.98
N VAL A 718 -4.33 -15.23 -8.93
CA VAL A 718 -4.41 -13.79 -8.62
C VAL A 718 -3.20 -13.03 -9.17
N PRO A 719 -3.44 -12.01 -10.02
CA PRO A 719 -2.37 -11.16 -10.53
C PRO A 719 -1.65 -10.39 -9.42
N PRO A 720 -0.30 -10.35 -9.43
CA PRO A 720 0.44 -9.61 -8.43
C PRO A 720 0.32 -8.09 -8.63
N PRO A 721 0.09 -7.31 -7.56
CA PRO A 721 -0.11 -5.87 -7.66
C PRO A 721 1.21 -5.09 -7.77
N ALA A 722 1.09 -3.82 -8.17
CA ALA A 722 2.19 -2.86 -8.13
C ALA A 722 2.45 -2.38 -6.69
N VAL A 723 3.71 -2.03 -6.39
CA VAL A 723 4.16 -1.69 -5.04
C VAL A 723 5.28 -0.65 -5.06
N VAL A 724 5.54 0.02 -3.93
CA VAL A 724 6.60 1.03 -3.79
C VAL A 724 7.97 0.38 -3.86
N PRO A 725 8.82 0.65 -4.88
CA PRO A 725 10.12 0.03 -5.00
C PRO A 725 11.03 0.37 -3.80
N PRO A 726 11.95 -0.52 -3.40
CA PRO A 726 12.79 -0.32 -2.22
C PRO A 726 13.72 0.91 -2.34
N SER A 727 14.20 1.17 -3.55
CA SER A 727 15.01 2.32 -3.92
C SER A 727 14.73 2.72 -5.37
N PRO A 728 15.15 3.93 -5.81
CA PRO A 728 15.15 4.26 -7.24
C PRO A 728 15.93 3.21 -8.04
N PRO A 729 15.46 2.82 -9.24
CA PRO A 729 16.14 1.84 -10.07
C PRO A 729 17.50 2.36 -10.53
N GLN A 730 18.52 1.50 -10.46
CA GLN A 730 19.88 1.79 -10.88
C GLN A 730 20.05 1.62 -12.41
N PRO A 731 21.02 2.31 -13.04
CA PRO A 731 21.35 2.09 -14.44
C PRO A 731 21.71 0.62 -14.72
N GLY A 732 21.11 0.03 -15.76
CA GLY A 732 21.34 -1.38 -16.12
C GLY A 732 20.50 -2.39 -15.32
N GLN A 733 19.71 -1.93 -14.34
CA GLN A 733 18.84 -2.79 -13.55
C GLN A 733 17.68 -3.33 -14.40
N LEU A 734 17.53 -4.66 -14.42
CA LEU A 734 16.57 -5.36 -15.28
C LEU A 734 15.12 -5.17 -14.83
N PHE A 735 14.91 -5.00 -13.53
CA PHE A 735 13.59 -4.86 -12.91
C PHE A 735 13.64 -3.85 -11.76
N ALA A 736 12.69 -2.90 -11.72
CA ALA A 736 12.68 -1.82 -10.74
C ALA A 736 12.17 -2.22 -9.35
N PHE A 737 11.73 -3.47 -9.16
CA PHE A 737 11.09 -3.94 -7.92
C PHE A 737 9.81 -3.16 -7.56
N ASP A 738 9.10 -2.67 -8.57
CA ASP A 738 7.84 -1.91 -8.44
C ASP A 738 6.57 -2.77 -8.60
N ARG A 739 6.73 -4.10 -8.56
CA ARG A 739 5.67 -5.11 -8.61
C ARG A 739 6.03 -6.28 -7.68
N LEU A 740 5.04 -6.85 -7.03
CA LEU A 740 5.19 -8.07 -6.23
C LEU A 740 5.29 -9.32 -7.13
N GLY A 741 5.69 -10.43 -6.53
CA GLY A 741 5.61 -11.77 -7.11
C GLY A 741 4.25 -12.41 -6.84
N VAL A 742 4.10 -13.69 -7.21
CA VAL A 742 2.87 -14.46 -7.02
C VAL A 742 2.49 -14.56 -5.54
N ARG A 743 1.21 -14.78 -5.24
CA ARG A 743 0.76 -15.02 -3.86
C ARG A 743 1.42 -16.25 -3.29
N VAL A 744 1.82 -16.14 -2.03
CA VAL A 744 2.40 -17.23 -1.24
C VAL A 744 1.56 -17.48 0.00
N PRO A 745 1.57 -18.70 0.54
CA PRO A 745 0.90 -19.02 1.80
C PRO A 745 1.49 -18.19 2.95
N ALA A 746 0.63 -17.63 3.80
CA ALA A 746 1.05 -17.00 5.05
C ALA A 746 0.05 -17.27 6.18
N VAL A 747 0.54 -17.86 7.26
CA VAL A 747 -0.22 -18.18 8.48
C VAL A 747 0.39 -17.44 9.66
N VAL A 748 -0.44 -16.75 10.43
CA VAL A 748 -0.01 -16.01 11.62
C VAL A 748 -0.67 -16.62 12.85
N VAL A 749 0.16 -16.96 13.84
CA VAL A 749 -0.19 -17.84 14.95
C VAL A 749 0.23 -17.17 16.26
N SER A 750 -0.74 -16.89 17.13
CA SER A 750 -0.52 -16.35 18.47
C SER A 750 -1.79 -16.54 19.32
N PRO A 751 -1.67 -16.69 20.65
CA PRO A 751 -2.83 -16.74 21.56
C PRO A 751 -3.75 -15.53 21.47
N TRP A 752 -3.26 -14.41 20.95
CA TRP A 752 -3.99 -13.15 20.84
C TRP A 752 -4.83 -13.03 19.57
N ILE A 753 -4.86 -14.06 18.72
CA ILE A 753 -5.54 -14.04 17.42
C ILE A 753 -6.89 -14.77 17.52
N PRO A 754 -8.02 -14.16 17.10
CA PRO A 754 -9.30 -14.86 17.02
C PRO A 754 -9.23 -16.07 16.06
N LYS A 755 -9.88 -17.16 16.44
CA LYS A 755 -9.92 -18.36 15.61
C LYS A 755 -10.61 -18.11 14.27
N GLY A 756 -10.03 -18.63 13.18
CA GLY A 756 -10.61 -18.57 11.83
C GLY A 756 -10.49 -17.20 11.18
N THR A 757 -9.49 -16.41 11.59
CA THR A 757 -9.26 -15.07 11.03
C THR A 757 -8.74 -15.20 9.60
N ILE A 758 -9.42 -14.54 8.66
CA ILE A 758 -8.90 -14.33 7.31
C ILE A 758 -8.61 -12.84 7.19
N PHE A 759 -7.37 -12.48 6.88
CA PHE A 759 -6.95 -11.09 6.90
C PHE A 759 -6.26 -10.65 5.61
N ARG A 760 -6.45 -9.38 5.30
CA ARG A 760 -5.84 -8.66 4.17
C ARG A 760 -5.32 -7.33 4.69
N SER A 761 -4.40 -6.72 3.95
CA SER A 761 -3.87 -5.42 4.35
C SER A 761 -4.97 -4.37 4.44
N THR A 762 -4.98 -3.64 5.55
CA THR A 762 -5.80 -2.42 5.71
C THR A 762 -5.07 -1.18 5.20
N ALA A 763 -3.80 -1.32 4.82
CA ALA A 763 -2.98 -0.28 4.21
C ALA A 763 -3.14 -0.24 2.68
N ALA A 764 -2.54 0.76 2.04
CA ALA A 764 -2.59 0.89 0.57
C ALA A 764 -1.79 -0.20 -0.17
N GLN A 765 -0.80 -0.81 0.50
CA GLN A 765 0.02 -1.91 -0.03
C GLN A 765 -0.48 -3.24 0.55
N PRO A 766 -0.54 -4.33 -0.23
CA PRO A 766 -0.82 -5.68 0.29
C PRO A 766 0.34 -6.18 1.18
N TYR A 767 0.19 -7.39 1.74
CA TYR A 767 1.28 -8.02 2.47
C TYR A 767 2.35 -8.56 1.51
N ASP A 768 3.61 -8.30 1.85
CA ASP A 768 4.79 -8.97 1.34
C ASP A 768 5.75 -9.24 2.50
N HIS A 769 6.92 -9.84 2.24
CA HIS A 769 7.86 -10.24 3.30
C HIS A 769 8.34 -9.09 4.17
N THR A 770 8.29 -7.86 3.66
CA THR A 770 8.68 -6.67 4.43
C THR A 770 7.70 -6.30 5.53
N ALA A 771 6.52 -6.95 5.58
CA ALA A 771 5.60 -6.86 6.72
C ALA A 771 6.22 -7.40 8.02
N ILE A 772 7.15 -8.34 7.94
CA ILE A 772 7.90 -8.86 9.10
C ILE A 772 8.81 -7.76 9.66
N ILE A 773 9.60 -7.11 8.80
CA ILE A 773 10.45 -5.96 9.16
C ILE A 773 9.59 -4.85 9.79
N LYS A 774 8.46 -4.53 9.15
CA LYS A 774 7.54 -3.51 9.66
C LYS A 774 7.01 -3.88 11.04
N THR A 775 6.59 -5.11 11.25
CA THR A 775 6.04 -5.60 12.53
C THR A 775 7.06 -5.46 13.65
N LEU A 776 8.30 -5.93 13.43
CA LEU A 776 9.39 -5.80 14.41
C LEU A 776 9.74 -4.35 14.70
N ARG A 777 9.78 -3.49 13.69
CA ARG A 777 10.02 -2.06 13.88
C ARG A 777 8.95 -1.40 14.73
N MET A 778 7.68 -1.74 14.48
CA MET A 778 6.57 -1.22 15.29
C MET A 778 6.65 -1.76 16.72
N ARG A 779 6.97 -3.05 16.89
CA ARG A 779 7.06 -3.70 18.20
C ARG A 779 8.20 -3.15 19.07
N TYR A 780 9.38 -2.97 18.50
CA TYR A 780 10.58 -2.54 19.22
C TYR A 780 10.88 -1.05 19.04
N ASN A 781 9.92 -0.29 18.51
CA ASN A 781 10.00 1.16 18.35
C ASN A 781 11.20 1.63 17.48
N ILE A 782 11.62 0.81 16.51
CA ILE A 782 12.70 1.12 15.57
C ILE A 782 12.15 2.07 14.48
N GLN A 783 12.48 3.35 14.62
CA GLN A 783 11.91 4.41 13.79
C GLN A 783 12.34 4.33 12.32
N THR A 784 13.62 4.07 12.09
CA THR A 784 14.22 4.16 10.75
C THR A 784 13.88 2.92 9.91
N PRO A 785 13.22 3.07 8.75
CA PRO A 785 13.07 1.98 7.80
C PRO A 785 14.40 1.62 7.14
N LEU A 786 14.53 0.37 6.70
CA LEU A 786 15.70 -0.05 5.91
C LEU A 786 15.63 0.52 4.48
N THR A 787 14.42 0.60 3.92
CA THR A 787 14.13 0.97 2.53
C THR A 787 12.78 1.69 2.40
N ALA A 788 12.42 2.13 1.20
CA ALA A 788 11.07 2.63 0.95
C ALA A 788 10.00 1.52 0.95
N ARG A 789 10.38 0.26 0.74
CA ARG A 789 9.46 -0.90 0.68
C ARG A 789 8.90 -1.19 2.08
N ASP A 790 9.76 -1.47 3.05
CA ASP A 790 9.35 -1.73 4.45
C ASP A 790 8.77 -0.48 5.14
N ALA A 791 9.13 0.73 4.70
CA ALA A 791 8.47 1.95 5.17
C ALA A 791 6.96 1.96 4.85
N SER A 792 6.59 1.44 3.67
CA SER A 792 5.23 1.42 3.14
C SER A 792 4.42 0.16 3.47
N ALA A 793 5.09 -0.88 3.98
CA ALA A 793 4.50 -2.16 4.29
C ALA A 793 3.48 -2.09 5.45
N PRO A 794 2.44 -2.93 5.43
CA PRO A 794 1.55 -3.13 6.58
C PRO A 794 2.26 -3.90 7.73
N ASP A 795 1.73 -3.78 8.95
CA ASP A 795 2.17 -4.55 10.13
C ASP A 795 1.12 -5.59 10.57
N LEU A 796 1.56 -6.60 11.31
CA LEU A 796 0.70 -7.69 11.80
C LEU A 796 -0.06 -7.35 13.09
N GLY A 797 0.07 -6.14 13.65
CA GLY A 797 -0.59 -5.83 14.91
C GLY A 797 -2.12 -5.92 14.84
N HIS A 798 -2.69 -5.72 13.65
CA HIS A 798 -4.14 -5.73 13.45
C HIS A 798 -4.77 -7.12 13.52
N VAL A 799 -3.99 -8.22 13.46
CA VAL A 799 -4.54 -9.57 13.67
C VAL A 799 -4.61 -9.97 15.14
N LEU A 800 -3.93 -9.23 16.03
CA LEU A 800 -3.85 -9.49 17.47
C LEU A 800 -5.03 -8.82 18.20
N GLU A 801 -6.24 -9.29 17.92
CA GLU A 801 -7.48 -8.61 18.32
C GLU A 801 -8.04 -9.04 19.68
N LEU A 802 -7.60 -10.16 20.25
CA LEU A 802 -8.13 -10.66 21.51
C LEU A 802 -7.65 -9.80 22.70
N SER A 803 -8.55 -9.57 23.66
CA SER A 803 -8.21 -8.86 24.90
C SER A 803 -7.57 -9.77 25.96
N VAL A 804 -7.67 -11.08 25.80
CA VAL A 804 -7.13 -12.13 26.67
C VAL A 804 -6.61 -13.25 25.77
N PRO A 805 -5.44 -13.85 26.05
CA PRO A 805 -4.90 -14.93 25.23
C PRO A 805 -5.79 -16.19 25.31
N ASP A 806 -5.93 -16.88 24.18
CA ASP A 806 -6.67 -18.14 24.05
C ASP A 806 -5.70 -19.32 23.90
N ASP A 807 -5.54 -20.10 24.98
CA ASP A 807 -4.69 -21.29 25.04
C ASP A 807 -5.42 -22.59 24.72
N ASN A 808 -6.73 -22.57 24.47
CA ASN A 808 -7.55 -23.77 24.34
C ASN A 808 -7.41 -24.44 22.96
N ARG A 809 -6.22 -24.39 22.37
CA ARG A 809 -5.92 -24.95 21.04
C ARG A 809 -5.09 -26.21 21.21
N GLU A 810 -5.53 -27.28 20.57
CA GLU A 810 -4.86 -28.58 20.62
C GLU A 810 -3.53 -28.54 19.84
N PRO A 811 -2.55 -29.39 20.20
CA PRO A 811 -1.38 -29.63 19.36
C PRO A 811 -1.79 -29.97 17.93
N VAL A 812 -0.99 -29.52 16.95
CA VAL A 812 -1.23 -29.91 15.56
C VAL A 812 -0.47 -31.19 15.23
N VAL A 813 -1.08 -32.02 14.40
CA VAL A 813 -0.53 -33.30 13.96
C VAL A 813 -0.14 -33.18 12.51
N ALA A 814 1.09 -33.54 12.19
CA ALA A 814 1.57 -33.67 10.83
C ALA A 814 1.26 -35.05 10.26
N ARG A 815 1.32 -35.17 8.93
CA ARG A 815 1.20 -36.45 8.25
C ARG A 815 2.32 -37.41 8.70
N THR A 816 1.96 -38.66 9.01
CA THR A 816 2.97 -39.70 9.26
C THR A 816 3.64 -40.12 7.94
N MET A 817 4.95 -39.96 7.89
CA MET A 817 5.79 -40.38 6.75
C MET A 817 6.32 -41.79 6.98
N ALA A 818 6.24 -42.65 5.96
CA ALA A 818 6.87 -43.97 6.02
C ALA A 818 8.37 -43.85 5.80
N ALA A 819 9.17 -44.64 6.53
CA ALA A 819 10.61 -44.70 6.31
C ALA A 819 10.92 -45.12 4.86
N ASN A 820 11.70 -44.29 4.16
CA ASN A 820 12.09 -44.55 2.77
C ASN A 820 13.59 -44.32 2.55
N PRO A 821 14.47 -45.21 3.07
CA PRO A 821 15.92 -45.04 2.94
C PRO A 821 16.40 -45.01 1.48
N ALA A 822 15.76 -45.79 0.60
CA ALA A 822 16.09 -45.81 -0.82
C ALA A 822 15.75 -44.49 -1.51
N GLY A 823 14.61 -43.88 -1.18
CA GLY A 823 14.24 -42.55 -1.66
C GLY A 823 15.20 -41.48 -1.16
N LEU A 824 15.60 -41.53 0.10
CA LEU A 824 16.54 -40.56 0.67
C LEU A 824 17.90 -40.66 -0.05
N GLN A 825 18.36 -41.88 -0.32
CA GLN A 825 19.58 -42.08 -1.10
C GLN A 825 19.45 -41.58 -2.54
N ALA A 826 18.27 -41.71 -3.16
CA ALA A 826 18.01 -41.14 -4.47
C ALA A 826 18.06 -39.60 -4.44
N ALA A 827 17.48 -38.97 -3.41
CA ALA A 827 17.52 -37.52 -3.21
C ALA A 827 18.95 -37.00 -3.00
N ARG A 828 19.78 -37.70 -2.21
CA ARG A 828 21.22 -37.40 -2.03
C ARG A 828 21.99 -37.38 -3.35
N ASN A 829 21.62 -38.27 -4.26
CA ASN A 829 22.24 -38.43 -5.57
C ASN A 829 21.60 -37.53 -6.66
N ALA A 830 20.54 -36.80 -6.33
CA ALA A 830 19.86 -35.94 -7.28
C ALA A 830 20.75 -34.74 -7.67
N PRO A 831 20.61 -34.21 -8.89
CA PRO A 831 21.20 -32.93 -9.28
C PRO A 831 20.72 -31.81 -8.36
N LEU A 832 21.52 -30.76 -8.26
CA LEU A 832 21.22 -29.57 -7.48
C LEU A 832 20.15 -28.75 -8.18
N ASN A 833 19.16 -28.26 -7.44
CA ASN A 833 18.30 -27.18 -7.92
C ASN A 833 19.06 -25.83 -7.94
N ASP A 834 18.47 -24.80 -8.55
CA ASP A 834 19.11 -23.49 -8.71
C ASP A 834 19.49 -22.86 -7.35
N PHE A 835 18.68 -23.06 -6.31
CA PHE A 835 18.93 -22.52 -4.98
C PHE A 835 20.07 -23.25 -4.26
N GLN A 836 20.08 -24.58 -4.26
CA GLN A 836 21.18 -25.42 -3.76
C GLN A 836 22.49 -25.13 -4.49
N TRP A 837 22.43 -24.90 -5.80
CA TRP A 837 23.60 -24.50 -6.60
C TRP A 837 24.15 -23.14 -6.15
N ALA A 838 23.28 -22.15 -5.99
CA ALA A 838 23.65 -20.83 -5.49
C ALA A 838 24.26 -20.87 -4.07
N MET A 839 23.73 -21.72 -3.17
CA MET A 839 24.33 -21.95 -1.85
C MET A 839 25.72 -22.57 -1.95
N HIS A 840 25.90 -23.58 -2.81
CA HIS A 840 27.18 -24.21 -3.08
C HIS A 840 28.23 -23.23 -3.64
N GLU A 841 27.83 -22.38 -4.59
CA GLU A 841 28.67 -21.28 -5.12
C GLU A 841 29.04 -20.28 -4.01
N SER A 842 28.07 -19.93 -3.16
CA SER A 842 28.27 -18.96 -2.09
C SER A 842 29.25 -19.43 -1.01
N ALA A 843 29.26 -20.73 -0.69
CA ALA A 843 30.14 -21.30 0.31
C ALA A 843 31.62 -21.05 -0.02
N ALA A 844 32.01 -21.11 -1.30
CA ALA A 844 33.38 -20.80 -1.70
C ALA A 844 33.81 -19.36 -1.35
N MET A 845 32.86 -18.45 -1.12
CA MET A 845 33.10 -17.04 -0.81
C MET A 845 32.99 -16.71 0.69
N LEU A 846 32.50 -17.63 1.53
CA LEU A 846 32.32 -17.37 2.96
C LEU A 846 33.67 -17.19 3.68
N ALA A 847 33.66 -16.48 4.80
CA ALA A 847 34.88 -16.22 5.57
C ALA A 847 35.49 -17.54 6.08
N PRO A 848 36.79 -17.81 5.85
CA PRO A 848 37.45 -18.98 6.38
C PRO A 848 37.74 -18.79 7.89
N LEU A 849 36.73 -19.06 8.70
CA LEU A 849 36.78 -18.99 10.17
C LEU A 849 37.83 -19.98 10.70
N GLY A 850 39.05 -19.50 10.95
CA GLY A 850 40.16 -20.32 11.44
C GLY A 850 41.52 -20.07 10.76
N THR A 851 41.56 -19.29 9.68
CA THR A 851 42.80 -19.06 8.89
C THR A 851 43.64 -17.86 9.34
N GLY A 852 43.23 -17.13 10.38
CA GLY A 852 43.93 -15.93 10.86
C GLY A 852 43.76 -14.69 9.98
N ILE A 853 42.98 -14.77 8.90
CA ILE A 853 42.56 -13.63 8.08
C ILE A 853 41.40 -12.93 8.80
N SER A 854 41.49 -11.61 9.00
CA SER A 854 40.38 -10.85 9.59
C SER A 854 39.19 -10.78 8.61
N ILE A 855 37.96 -10.69 9.13
CA ILE A 855 36.75 -10.54 8.30
C ILE A 855 36.91 -9.33 7.34
N ASP A 856 37.47 -8.23 7.84
CA ASP A 856 37.72 -7.02 7.03
C ASP A 856 38.72 -7.27 5.89
N ASP A 857 39.77 -8.05 6.12
CA ASP A 857 40.74 -8.43 5.08
C ASP A 857 40.10 -9.38 4.06
N HIS A 858 39.25 -10.32 4.49
CA HIS A 858 38.54 -11.22 3.59
C HIS A 858 37.53 -10.48 2.69
N VAL A 859 36.73 -9.58 3.25
CA VAL A 859 35.80 -8.72 2.49
C VAL A 859 36.58 -7.86 1.48
N ARG A 860 37.74 -7.31 1.88
CA ARG A 860 38.61 -6.55 0.97
C ARG A 860 39.13 -7.42 -0.18
N ASN A 861 39.57 -8.65 0.10
CA ASN A 861 40.06 -9.57 -0.93
C ASN A 861 38.97 -9.95 -1.94
N LEU A 862 37.76 -10.25 -1.46
CA LEU A 862 36.59 -10.52 -2.32
C LEU A 862 36.23 -9.31 -3.19
N SER A 863 36.38 -8.09 -2.66
CA SER A 863 36.10 -6.85 -3.42
C SER A 863 37.11 -6.55 -4.53
N THR A 864 38.26 -7.24 -4.55
CA THR A 864 39.29 -7.12 -5.61
C THR A 864 39.28 -8.29 -6.60
N ASP A 865 38.13 -8.95 -6.78
CA ASP A 865 37.90 -10.03 -7.75
C ASP A 865 38.78 -11.29 -7.56
N GLN A 866 39.31 -11.50 -6.35
CA GLN A 866 40.03 -12.73 -5.99
C GLN A 866 39.06 -13.79 -5.44
N GLN A 867 38.07 -14.14 -6.25
CA GLN A 867 37.06 -15.14 -5.91
C GLN A 867 37.67 -16.55 -5.91
N PRO A 868 37.52 -17.35 -4.83
CA PRO A 868 37.96 -18.74 -4.82
C PRO A 868 37.22 -19.56 -5.88
N PRO A 869 37.87 -20.53 -6.53
CA PRO A 869 37.18 -21.41 -7.46
C PRO A 869 36.13 -22.23 -6.70
N VAL A 870 34.90 -22.24 -7.21
CA VAL A 870 33.85 -23.10 -6.67
C VAL A 870 34.19 -24.55 -7.01
N PRO A 871 34.29 -25.46 -6.02
CA PRO A 871 34.53 -26.87 -6.29
C PRO A 871 33.40 -27.46 -7.14
N ALA A 872 33.71 -28.44 -7.99
CA ALA A 872 32.65 -29.13 -8.73
C ALA A 872 31.83 -30.01 -7.78
N ALA A 873 30.51 -29.86 -7.79
CA ALA A 873 29.57 -30.76 -7.12
C ALA A 873 28.61 -31.34 -8.17
N GLN A 874 28.45 -32.67 -8.19
CA GLN A 874 27.60 -33.37 -9.14
C GLN A 874 26.19 -33.64 -8.59
N ASN A 875 26.02 -33.57 -7.27
CA ASN A 875 24.77 -33.91 -6.58
C ASN A 875 24.62 -33.18 -5.23
N ALA A 876 23.43 -33.30 -4.65
CA ALA A 876 23.07 -32.73 -3.35
C ALA A 876 24.07 -33.09 -2.23
N GLN A 877 24.49 -34.35 -2.14
CA GLN A 877 25.41 -34.80 -1.09
C GLN A 877 26.79 -34.12 -1.17
N GLN A 878 27.37 -34.01 -2.37
CA GLN A 878 28.69 -33.40 -2.56
C GLN A 878 28.67 -31.90 -2.25
N ALA A 879 27.63 -31.18 -2.66
CA ALA A 879 27.47 -29.76 -2.34
C ALA A 879 27.27 -29.54 -0.84
N ALA A 880 26.39 -30.31 -0.20
CA ALA A 880 26.16 -30.24 1.23
C ALA A 880 27.45 -30.47 2.02
N GLN A 881 28.27 -31.45 1.60
CA GLN A 881 29.56 -31.69 2.24
C GLN A 881 30.51 -30.50 2.08
N HIS A 882 30.65 -29.94 0.88
CA HIS A 882 31.49 -28.76 0.66
C HIS A 882 31.05 -27.56 1.53
N ILE A 883 29.75 -27.29 1.60
CA ILE A 883 29.20 -26.21 2.43
C ILE A 883 29.56 -26.42 3.90
N LYS A 884 29.42 -27.65 4.40
CA LYS A 884 29.79 -28.02 5.78
C LYS A 884 31.29 -27.85 6.03
N ASP A 885 32.13 -28.28 5.09
CA ASP A 885 33.59 -28.15 5.22
C ASP A 885 34.03 -26.68 5.32
N VAL A 886 33.34 -25.76 4.63
CA VAL A 886 33.58 -24.31 4.70
C VAL A 886 33.08 -23.72 6.02
N LEU A 887 31.86 -24.09 6.43
CA LEU A 887 31.18 -23.53 7.60
C LEU A 887 31.62 -24.15 8.93
N ALA A 888 32.39 -25.23 8.90
CA ALA A 888 32.81 -25.97 10.09
C ALA A 888 33.57 -25.06 11.07
N ILE A 889 32.86 -24.57 12.08
CA ILE A 889 33.40 -24.22 13.39
C ILE A 889 33.74 -25.56 14.09
N GLY A 890 34.68 -26.32 13.54
CA GLY A 890 35.10 -27.66 14.00
C GLY A 890 33.97 -28.71 14.10
N ASP A 891 34.32 -29.98 14.35
CA ASP A 891 33.33 -31.04 14.59
C ASP A 891 32.70 -30.95 15.98
N GLU A 892 33.03 -29.93 16.78
CA GLU A 892 32.71 -29.88 18.19
C GLU A 892 31.21 -29.82 18.51
N PRO A 893 30.38 -29.01 17.80
CA PRO A 893 28.93 -29.04 17.97
C PRO A 893 28.34 -30.41 17.58
N PHE A 894 28.88 -31.02 16.53
CA PHE A 894 28.42 -32.32 16.03
C PHE A 894 28.75 -33.44 17.03
N LEU A 895 29.98 -33.47 17.54
CA LEU A 895 30.41 -34.41 18.57
C LEU A 895 29.65 -34.20 19.88
N HIS A 896 29.23 -32.96 20.18
CA HIS A 896 28.32 -32.68 21.28
C HIS A 896 26.93 -33.31 21.07
N ALA A 897 26.35 -33.18 19.87
CA ALA A 897 25.07 -33.81 19.56
C ALA A 897 25.12 -35.35 19.68
N VAL A 898 26.20 -35.98 19.19
CA VAL A 898 26.46 -37.42 19.35
C VAL A 898 26.54 -37.80 20.84
N PHE A 899 27.28 -37.02 21.63
CA PHE A 899 27.41 -37.22 23.08
C PHE A 899 26.06 -37.12 23.80
N ARG A 900 25.32 -36.03 23.54
CA ARG A 900 24.02 -35.76 24.17
C ARG A 900 22.99 -36.82 23.78
N SER A 901 22.93 -37.21 22.51
CA SER A 901 22.07 -38.28 22.02
C SER A 901 22.40 -39.64 22.67
N ALA A 902 23.69 -39.95 22.87
CA ALA A 902 24.10 -41.16 23.57
C ALA A 902 23.64 -41.16 25.05
N VAL A 903 23.72 -40.03 25.75
CA VAL A 903 23.32 -39.92 27.17
C VAL A 903 21.80 -39.86 27.34
N HIS A 904 21.13 -38.94 26.64
CA HIS A 904 19.69 -38.69 26.81
C HIS A 904 18.80 -39.58 25.94
N GLY A 905 19.33 -40.19 24.88
CA GLY A 905 18.60 -41.14 24.04
C GLY A 905 18.85 -42.60 24.41
N ILE A 906 20.12 -43.02 24.46
CA ILE A 906 20.49 -44.43 24.68
C ILE A 906 20.58 -44.75 26.18
N ALA A 907 21.33 -43.94 26.95
CA ALA A 907 21.57 -44.21 28.37
C ALA A 907 20.33 -43.98 29.24
N ALA A 908 19.45 -43.03 28.86
CA ALA A 908 18.16 -42.80 29.52
C ALA A 908 17.23 -44.03 29.58
N ARG A 909 17.48 -45.06 28.75
CA ARG A 909 16.77 -46.35 28.84
C ARG A 909 17.15 -47.18 30.06
N ARG A 910 18.25 -46.85 30.73
CA ARG A 910 18.84 -47.64 31.84
C ARG A 910 19.22 -46.81 33.07
N TYR A 911 19.24 -45.49 32.96
CA TYR A 911 19.64 -44.59 34.04
C TYR A 911 18.55 -43.57 34.35
N THR A 912 18.58 -43.03 35.56
CA THR A 912 17.61 -42.02 36.01
C THR A 912 17.84 -40.66 35.33
N PRO A 913 16.80 -39.83 35.18
CA PRO A 913 16.94 -38.48 34.61
C PRO A 913 18.02 -37.65 35.31
N GLU A 914 18.12 -37.74 36.64
CA GLU A 914 19.14 -37.02 37.43
C GLU A 914 20.57 -37.48 37.11
N GLN A 915 20.75 -38.76 36.78
CA GLN A 915 22.05 -39.29 36.37
C GLN A 915 22.42 -38.85 34.95
N CYS A 916 21.46 -38.89 34.02
CA CYS A 916 21.66 -38.39 32.66
C CYS A 916 21.99 -36.89 32.67
N GLU A 917 21.28 -36.11 33.48
CA GLU A 917 21.53 -34.68 33.68
C GLU A 917 22.90 -34.41 34.31
N ALA A 918 23.34 -35.24 35.27
CA ALA A 918 24.67 -35.11 35.86
C ALA A 918 25.81 -35.43 34.86
N TRP A 919 25.56 -36.23 33.82
CA TRP A 919 26.56 -36.63 32.83
C TRP A 919 26.60 -35.73 31.60
N ALA A 920 25.43 -35.27 31.13
CA ALA A 920 25.28 -34.33 30.02
C ALA A 920 24.29 -33.24 30.43
N PRO A 921 24.72 -32.29 31.29
CA PRO A 921 23.85 -31.25 31.80
C PRO A 921 23.33 -30.37 30.67
N THR A 922 22.09 -29.90 30.82
CA THR A 922 21.44 -29.01 29.87
C THR A 922 22.04 -27.60 29.93
N ASP A 923 22.63 -27.24 31.07
CA ASP A 923 23.38 -25.99 31.28
C ASP A 923 24.88 -26.31 31.38
N TYR A 924 25.60 -26.20 30.26
CA TYR A 924 27.04 -26.43 30.18
C TYR A 924 27.73 -25.29 29.43
N ASP A 925 29.00 -25.06 29.77
CA ASP A 925 29.82 -24.08 29.07
C ASP A 925 30.26 -24.64 27.70
N VAL A 926 29.58 -24.17 26.66
CA VAL A 926 29.83 -24.57 25.26
C VAL A 926 31.26 -24.26 24.83
N ALA A 927 31.83 -23.13 25.26
CA ALA A 927 33.19 -22.76 24.91
C ALA A 927 34.20 -23.72 25.56
N GLN A 928 33.97 -24.09 26.82
CA GLN A 928 34.80 -25.07 27.52
C GLN A 928 34.66 -26.47 26.90
N TRP A 929 33.47 -26.86 26.44
CA TRP A 929 33.26 -28.12 25.72
C TRP A 929 34.03 -28.14 24.39
N HIS A 930 33.88 -27.10 23.57
CA HIS A 930 34.59 -26.96 22.31
C HIS A 930 36.11 -26.96 22.51
N GLU A 931 36.62 -26.21 23.50
CA GLU A 931 38.03 -26.21 23.86
C GLU A 931 38.51 -27.62 24.26
N ARG A 932 37.72 -28.36 25.04
CA ARG A 932 38.04 -29.73 25.42
C ARG A 932 38.10 -30.65 24.21
N ILE A 933 37.11 -30.63 23.32
CA ILE A 933 37.08 -31.49 22.13
C ILE A 933 38.27 -31.19 21.21
N ARG A 934 38.59 -29.91 20.97
CA ARG A 934 39.79 -29.49 20.24
C ARG A 934 41.09 -29.97 20.89
N ARG A 935 41.15 -29.97 22.22
CA ARG A 935 42.33 -30.39 22.98
C ARG A 935 42.55 -31.90 22.95
N ILE A 936 41.47 -32.69 23.05
CA ILE A 936 41.59 -34.15 23.12
C ILE A 936 41.70 -34.82 21.75
N GLN A 937 41.31 -34.12 20.67
CA GLN A 937 41.35 -34.62 19.29
C GLN A 937 40.85 -36.07 19.17
N PRO A 938 39.55 -36.31 19.46
CA PRO A 938 39.04 -37.66 19.60
C PRO A 938 39.05 -38.40 18.26
N PHE A 939 39.15 -39.72 18.31
CA PHE A 939 38.91 -40.55 17.14
C PHE A 939 37.42 -40.57 16.85
N VAL A 940 37.04 -40.12 15.66
CA VAL A 940 35.65 -40.07 15.23
C VAL A 940 35.36 -41.25 14.31
N ALA A 941 34.29 -41.99 14.62
CA ALA A 941 33.82 -43.08 13.79
C ALA A 941 32.77 -42.55 12.81
N GLU A 942 33.10 -42.62 11.52
CA GLU A 942 32.32 -41.99 10.45
C GLU A 942 31.86 -42.98 9.37
N PRO A 943 30.97 -43.94 9.70
CA PRO A 943 30.33 -44.75 8.66
C PRO A 943 29.59 -43.81 7.69
N ASP A 944 29.89 -43.94 6.40
CA ASP A 944 29.30 -43.11 5.33
C ASP A 944 29.48 -41.58 5.56
N ALA A 945 30.63 -41.17 6.10
CA ALA A 945 30.97 -39.77 6.43
C ALA A 945 30.02 -39.14 7.47
N GLN A 946 29.43 -39.97 8.35
CA GLN A 946 28.57 -39.54 9.44
C GLN A 946 29.21 -39.84 10.79
N PRO A 947 29.57 -38.84 11.60
CA PRO A 947 30.04 -39.11 12.94
C PRO A 947 28.93 -39.79 13.75
N VAL A 948 29.12 -41.06 14.11
CA VAL A 948 28.12 -41.80 14.91
C VAL A 948 28.62 -42.12 16.31
N ALA A 949 29.93 -42.00 16.51
CA ALA A 949 30.59 -42.20 17.77
C ALA A 949 31.93 -41.47 17.74
N TYR A 950 32.46 -41.16 18.92
CA TYR A 950 33.84 -40.75 19.05
C TYR A 950 34.45 -41.40 20.30
N ALA A 951 35.76 -41.59 20.28
CA ALA A 951 36.52 -42.17 21.37
C ALA A 951 37.70 -41.28 21.73
N GLU A 952 37.83 -40.98 23.02
CA GLU A 952 39.02 -40.35 23.60
C GLU A 952 40.07 -41.45 23.85
N LEU A 953 41.30 -41.26 23.36
CA LEU A 953 42.41 -42.15 23.66
C LEU A 953 43.07 -41.69 24.97
N GLN A 954 43.10 -42.55 25.98
CA GLN A 954 43.75 -42.20 27.24
C GLN A 954 45.27 -42.33 27.13
N ALA A 955 46.01 -41.69 28.04
CA ALA A 955 47.48 -41.66 27.99
C ALA A 955 48.16 -43.05 28.10
N ASN A 956 47.41 -44.09 28.48
CA ASN A 956 47.85 -45.48 28.55
C ASN A 956 47.55 -46.30 27.27
N GLY A 957 47.06 -45.67 26.21
CA GLY A 957 46.53 -46.34 25.02
C GLY A 957 45.10 -46.81 25.25
#